data_AF-A0A949HDL2-F1
#
_entry.id   AF-A0A949HDL2-F1
#
_cell.length_a   1.000
_cell.length_b   1.000
_cell.length_c   1.000
_cell.angle_alpha   90.00
_cell.angle_beta   90.00
_cell.angle_gamma   90.00
#
_symmetry.space_group_name_H-M   'P 1'
#
loop_
_entity.id
_entity.type
_entity.pdbx_description
1 polymer ?
#
loop_
_entity_poly.entity_id
_entity_poly.type
_entity_poly.pdbx_seq_one_letter_code
_entity_poly.pdbx_strand_id
1 'polypeptide(L)'
;MTAPVVPRRARVVELFLSRAYLASLPIGQKLALGFGAMIGLTLIVVALGYLASSRATREIVRTNDLYLPAALKAAEAQADVLRMLASTRGYLALGDPEFLASYRAQSAEVRVSLAELQGLSASFDADDRALLATITQEFAAWEALPPQRMFDLRADQMAREPAYRTLSTDGIKAGGTVLLAMQRLIDLQAALPPSTETIAQLRTMARFQGTFAAMLSGLRGYVTTRNRIFRSEYESNRDVSALEWQALTSRDARGRLTADQRALLDEIAAQRTLFLSYPAEMFTQLEGERWREDLYMFSQQALPIGERMTDSLQLLTDRQQSRLQRALDGGRSGLESANRQTLLTGLLALLLGSALAWVIAAQISRPVHQLTAAATRIGAGDLAARAPVGAHDEVGELATTFNGMAQQIQQNVVQIRREKRRADDLLGVVIPIGVQLSAEHDFDRLLELMLVEAKTFCGARAGSIFLATDDELRCVILRDDAHDRRVGGTSGAAVDVAPITLHPAAGVPDAHGAVVYAAVHGLTVNLPDATPSGLPGDGYDASLIVPLKSSTGEVRGILQLHDPIDPERGIIGRFDASLQQMMESFSSLAVAALDAYRREQALRQEIRQLTIVIDENKRRQEVDQIVDSDFFQSLQSRGRSLRMRRAGGSAGGSADDPPAGGA
;
A
#
# COMPACT_ATOMS: atom_id res chain seq x y z
N MET A 1 47.04 14.57 -14.52
CA MET A 1 46.39 13.26 -14.68
C MET A 1 46.43 12.55 -13.34
N THR A 2 45.33 12.59 -12.57
CA THR A 2 45.05 11.70 -11.43
C THR A 2 43.61 11.95 -10.99
N ALA A 3 42.69 11.07 -11.38
CA ALA A 3 41.28 11.10 -10.97
C ALA A 3 41.11 10.34 -9.63
N PRO A 4 40.24 10.78 -8.71
CA PRO A 4 40.02 10.09 -7.46
C PRO A 4 39.01 8.94 -7.63
N VAL A 5 39.35 7.79 -7.05
CA VAL A 5 38.56 6.57 -6.98
C VAL A 5 37.40 6.77 -5.99
N VAL A 6 36.17 6.75 -6.52
CA VAL A 6 34.93 6.73 -5.71
C VAL A 6 34.70 5.31 -5.18
N PRO A 7 34.36 5.11 -3.88
CA PRO A 7 34.27 3.78 -3.29
C PRO A 7 33.01 3.01 -3.71
N ARG A 8 33.22 1.71 -3.86
CA ARG A 8 32.35 0.63 -4.37
C ARG A 8 31.13 0.29 -3.48
N ARG A 9 30.47 1.27 -2.84
CA ARG A 9 29.28 1.04 -1.98
C ARG A 9 27.93 1.37 -2.63
N ALA A 10 27.93 1.99 -3.82
CA ALA A 10 26.69 2.38 -4.51
C ALA A 10 26.01 1.22 -5.29
N ARG A 11 26.68 0.09 -5.54
CA ARG A 11 26.12 -1.02 -6.36
C ARG A 11 25.23 -2.01 -5.61
N VAL A 12 25.16 -1.96 -4.28
CA VAL A 12 24.32 -2.92 -3.51
C VAL A 12 22.85 -2.52 -3.54
N VAL A 13 22.53 -1.23 -3.71
CA VAL A 13 21.14 -0.75 -3.72
C VAL A 13 20.45 -0.95 -5.07
N GLU A 14 21.19 -0.91 -6.18
CA GLU A 14 20.62 -1.14 -7.53
C GLU A 14 20.18 -2.60 -7.77
N LEU A 15 20.76 -3.58 -7.08
CA LEU A 15 20.41 -4.99 -7.30
C LEU A 15 19.06 -5.39 -6.65
N PHE A 16 18.66 -4.76 -5.55
CA PHE A 16 17.47 -5.15 -4.78
C PHE A 16 16.14 -4.67 -5.39
N LEU A 17 16.17 -3.76 -6.36
CA LEU A 17 14.97 -3.16 -6.99
C LEU A 17 14.91 -3.35 -8.51
N SER A 18 15.64 -4.32 -9.06
CA SER A 18 15.42 -4.66 -10.47
C SER A 18 14.04 -5.28 -10.64
N ARG A 19 13.26 -4.77 -11.58
CA ARG A 19 11.90 -5.25 -11.92
C ARG A 19 11.86 -6.76 -12.18
N ALA A 20 13.01 -7.35 -12.55
CA ALA A 20 13.21 -8.77 -12.80
C ALA A 20 13.26 -9.62 -11.52
N TYR A 21 13.92 -9.15 -10.45
CA TYR A 21 14.06 -9.93 -9.20
C TYR A 21 12.73 -10.04 -8.44
N LEU A 22 11.97 -8.95 -8.37
CA LEU A 22 10.63 -8.98 -7.75
C LEU A 22 9.63 -9.82 -8.56
N ALA A 23 9.83 -9.99 -9.86
CA ALA A 23 8.91 -10.74 -10.72
C ALA A 23 8.96 -12.27 -10.47
N SER A 24 10.09 -12.81 -10.04
CA SER A 24 10.28 -14.25 -9.80
C SER A 24 9.98 -14.72 -8.37
N LEU A 25 9.72 -13.80 -7.44
CA LEU A 25 9.42 -14.17 -6.05
C LEU A 25 8.00 -14.74 -5.95
N PRO A 26 7.72 -15.62 -4.98
CA PRO A 26 6.35 -16.02 -4.68
C PRO A 26 5.50 -14.84 -4.16
N ILE A 27 4.18 -14.85 -4.43
CA ILE A 27 3.22 -13.79 -4.05
C ILE A 27 3.33 -13.46 -2.55
N GLY A 28 3.43 -14.50 -1.71
CA GLY A 28 3.58 -14.33 -0.26
C GLY A 28 4.83 -13.53 0.11
N GLN A 29 5.96 -13.78 -0.55
CA GLN A 29 7.21 -13.03 -0.32
C GLN A 29 7.14 -11.60 -0.89
N LYS A 30 6.47 -11.38 -2.03
CA LYS A 30 6.24 -10.03 -2.57
C LYS A 30 5.42 -9.17 -1.60
N LEU A 31 4.33 -9.73 -1.06
CA LEU A 31 3.49 -9.07 -0.08
C LEU A 31 4.26 -8.82 1.22
N ALA A 32 4.99 -9.81 1.74
CA ALA A 32 5.79 -9.65 2.95
C ALA A 32 6.88 -8.57 2.80
N LEU A 33 7.58 -8.51 1.66
CA LEU A 33 8.54 -7.45 1.35
C LEU A 33 7.86 -6.09 1.24
N GLY A 34 6.68 -6.02 0.61
CA GLY A 34 5.88 -4.80 0.49
C GLY A 34 5.46 -4.24 1.85
N PHE A 35 4.84 -5.07 2.69
CA PHE A 35 4.45 -4.70 4.04
C PHE A 35 5.66 -4.39 4.92
N GLY A 36 6.74 -5.17 4.83
CA GLY A 36 7.99 -4.92 5.56
C GLY A 36 8.62 -3.57 5.19
N ALA A 37 8.65 -3.22 3.89
CA ALA A 37 9.11 -1.92 3.43
C ALA A 37 8.22 -0.78 3.93
N MET A 38 6.89 -0.94 3.91
CA MET A 38 5.94 0.04 4.46
C MET A 38 6.13 0.27 5.96
N ILE A 39 6.31 -0.81 6.73
CA ILE A 39 6.58 -0.73 8.17
C ILE A 39 7.92 -0.03 8.40
N GLY A 40 8.98 -0.42 7.69
CA GLY A 40 10.31 0.20 7.82
C GLY A 40 10.29 1.69 7.50
N LEU A 41 9.60 2.08 6.44
CA LEU A 41 9.40 3.47 6.04
C LEU A 41 8.61 4.26 7.10
N THR A 42 7.56 3.66 7.66
CA THR A 42 6.79 4.27 8.77
C THR A 42 7.67 4.47 10.01
N LEU A 43 8.47 3.47 10.38
CA LEU A 43 9.41 3.56 11.50
C LEU A 43 10.47 4.64 11.27
N ILE A 44 10.96 4.81 10.04
CA ILE A 44 11.89 5.90 9.69
C ILE A 44 11.24 7.26 9.89
N VAL A 45 10.00 7.46 9.41
CA VAL A 45 9.26 8.72 9.61
C VAL A 45 9.07 9.02 11.09
N VAL A 46 8.64 8.02 11.87
CA VAL A 46 8.46 8.15 13.33
C VAL A 46 9.78 8.46 14.03
N ALA A 47 10.87 7.77 13.69
CA ALA A 47 12.17 7.98 14.30
C ALA A 47 12.74 9.38 13.98
N LEU A 48 12.64 9.82 12.73
CA LEU A 48 13.07 11.16 12.32
C LEU A 48 12.23 12.26 12.99
N GLY A 49 10.90 12.08 13.04
CA GLY A 49 9.99 13.00 13.72
C GLY A 49 10.29 13.09 15.22
N TYR A 50 10.52 11.96 15.88
CA TYR A 50 10.89 11.91 17.29
C TYR A 50 12.24 12.60 17.55
N LEU A 51 13.26 12.32 16.73
CA LEU A 51 14.57 12.96 16.86
C LEU A 51 14.49 14.48 16.69
N ALA A 52 13.74 14.96 15.69
CA ALA A 52 13.53 16.39 15.45
C ALA A 52 12.78 17.04 16.61
N SER A 53 11.70 16.43 17.09
CA SER A 53 10.93 16.91 18.25
C SER A 53 11.78 16.93 19.52
N SER A 54 12.59 15.89 19.78
CA SER A 54 13.42 15.81 20.99
C SER A 54 14.44 16.95 21.11
N ARG A 55 14.93 17.47 19.97
CA ARG A 55 15.83 18.63 19.94
C ARG A 55 15.09 19.89 20.38
N ALA A 56 13.90 20.12 19.84
CA ALA A 56 13.06 21.26 20.21
C ALA A 56 12.63 21.19 21.69
N THR A 57 12.22 20.02 22.17
CA THR A 57 11.82 19.82 23.57
C THR A 57 12.97 20.13 24.54
N ARG A 58 14.21 19.72 24.24
CA ARG A 58 15.37 20.04 25.09
C ARG A 58 15.62 21.54 25.20
N GLU A 59 15.41 22.30 24.12
CA GLU A 59 15.58 23.75 24.13
C GLU A 59 14.48 24.45 24.95
N ILE A 60 13.23 23.96 24.84
CA ILE A 60 12.10 24.44 25.65
C ILE A 60 12.34 24.20 27.14
N VAL A 61 12.79 23.00 27.50
CA VAL A 61 13.10 22.65 28.90
C VAL A 61 14.20 23.55 29.45
N ARG A 62 15.30 23.78 28.69
CA ARG A 62 16.35 24.74 29.10
C ARG A 62 15.82 26.16 29.27
N THR A 63 14.92 26.59 28.40
CA THR A 63 14.30 27.92 28.49
C THR A 63 13.50 28.07 29.77
N ASN A 64 12.69 27.07 30.11
CA ASN A 64 11.85 27.07 31.30
C ASN A 64 12.66 26.94 32.61
N ASP A 65 13.67 26.08 32.62
CA ASP A 65 14.36 25.71 33.85
C ASP A 65 15.59 26.58 34.14
N LEU A 66 16.15 27.26 33.12
CA LEU A 66 17.37 28.05 33.25
C LEU A 66 17.16 29.52 32.87
N TYR A 67 16.72 29.81 31.64
CA TYR A 67 16.73 31.19 31.12
C TYR A 67 15.62 32.06 31.69
N LEU A 68 14.42 31.50 31.88
CA LEU A 68 13.29 32.24 32.44
C LEU A 68 13.53 32.63 33.92
N PRO A 69 13.92 31.72 34.83
CA PRO A 69 14.24 32.08 36.20
C PRO A 69 15.39 33.09 36.28
N ALA A 70 16.43 32.93 35.46
CA ALA A 70 17.57 33.85 35.43
C ALA A 70 17.17 35.28 35.05
N ALA A 71 16.36 35.44 34.00
CA ALA A 71 15.90 36.75 33.55
C ALA A 71 14.98 37.43 34.58
N LEU A 72 14.06 36.68 35.17
CA LEU A 72 13.17 37.19 36.22
C LEU A 72 13.96 37.62 37.46
N LYS A 73 14.90 36.78 37.92
CA LYS A 73 15.70 37.06 39.11
C LYS A 73 16.66 38.23 38.93
N ALA A 74 17.19 38.43 37.73
CA ALA A 74 18.02 39.59 37.43
C ALA A 74 17.18 40.89 37.53
N ALA A 75 15.97 40.89 36.98
CA ALA A 75 15.05 42.02 37.06
C ALA A 75 14.56 42.28 38.50
N GLU A 76 14.27 41.23 39.27
CA GLU A 76 13.92 41.33 40.70
C GLU A 76 15.06 41.95 41.50
N ALA A 77 16.29 41.44 41.34
CA ALA A 77 17.48 41.98 42.00
C ALA A 77 17.70 43.47 41.67
N GLN A 78 17.50 43.86 40.41
CA GLN A 78 17.58 45.26 40.00
C GLN A 78 16.55 46.12 40.73
N ALA A 79 15.29 45.67 40.80
CA ALA A 79 14.22 46.38 41.48
C ALA A 79 14.46 46.47 43.00
N ASP A 80 15.01 45.41 43.61
CA ASP A 80 15.37 45.38 45.03
C ASP A 80 16.45 46.42 45.35
N VAL A 81 17.48 46.54 44.51
CA VAL A 81 18.53 47.55 44.66
C VAL A 81 17.95 48.97 44.53
N LEU A 82 17.08 49.22 43.55
CA LEU A 82 16.45 50.53 43.38
C LEU A 82 15.60 50.91 44.61
N ARG A 83 14.84 49.96 45.15
CA ARG A 83 14.07 50.17 46.40
C ARG A 83 14.99 50.41 47.59
N MET A 84 16.08 49.65 47.71
CA MET A 84 17.08 49.86 48.77
C MET A 84 17.65 51.29 48.71
N LEU A 85 18.06 51.77 47.53
CA LEU A 85 18.58 53.13 47.33
C LEU A 85 17.52 54.19 47.65
N ALA A 86 16.27 53.97 47.24
CA ALA A 86 15.17 54.87 47.55
C ALA A 86 14.92 54.97 49.07
N SER A 87 14.93 53.83 49.77
CA SER A 87 14.78 53.77 51.23
C SER A 87 15.93 54.46 51.95
N THR A 88 17.18 54.27 51.50
CA THR A 88 18.35 54.99 52.03
C THR A 88 18.16 56.50 51.88
N ARG A 89 17.82 56.98 50.67
CA ARG A 89 17.57 58.40 50.43
C ARG A 89 16.43 58.95 51.29
N GLY A 90 15.32 58.21 51.40
CA GLY A 90 14.16 58.56 52.21
C GLY A 90 14.52 58.76 53.68
N TYR A 91 15.28 57.82 54.27
CA TYR A 91 15.73 57.93 55.65
C TYR A 91 16.68 59.12 55.89
N LEU A 92 17.63 59.36 54.98
CA LEU A 92 18.57 60.49 55.11
C LEU A 92 17.92 61.87 54.95
N ALA A 93 16.85 61.94 54.16
CA ALA A 93 16.08 63.15 53.94
C ALA A 93 15.11 63.43 55.09
N LEU A 94 14.28 62.44 55.43
CA LEU A 94 13.13 62.61 56.34
C LEU A 94 13.43 62.17 57.77
N GLY A 95 14.35 61.22 57.99
CA GLY A 95 14.64 60.65 59.31
C GLY A 95 13.55 59.72 59.85
N ASP A 96 12.59 59.34 59.02
CA ASP A 96 11.47 58.48 59.41
C ASP A 96 11.93 57.01 59.52
N PRO A 97 11.76 56.35 60.68
CA PRO A 97 12.21 54.98 60.92
C PRO A 97 11.59 53.94 59.96
N GLU A 98 10.44 54.21 59.32
CA GLU A 98 9.85 53.30 58.34
C GLU A 98 10.78 53.07 57.13
N PHE A 99 11.51 54.11 56.69
CA PHE A 99 12.49 53.97 55.62
C PHE A 99 13.70 53.13 56.04
N LEU A 100 14.11 53.20 57.31
CA LEU A 100 15.20 52.37 57.83
C LEU A 100 14.78 50.90 57.92
N ALA A 101 13.55 50.63 58.36
CA ALA A 101 12.98 49.28 58.36
C ALA A 101 12.87 48.74 56.92
N SER A 102 12.37 49.56 56.00
CA SER A 102 12.30 49.25 54.58
C SER A 102 13.69 48.91 54.03
N TYR A 103 14.68 49.78 54.22
CA TYR A 103 16.07 49.54 53.79
C TYR A 103 16.59 48.18 54.28
N ARG A 104 16.38 47.83 55.56
CA ARG A 104 16.83 46.55 56.13
C ARG A 104 16.16 45.36 55.44
N ALA A 105 14.86 45.46 55.18
CA ALA A 105 14.12 44.43 54.44
C ALA A 105 14.64 44.31 53.00
N GLN A 106 14.76 45.41 52.26
CA GLN A 106 15.22 45.39 50.88
C GLN A 106 16.68 44.94 50.73
N SER A 107 17.57 45.33 51.65
CA SER A 107 18.95 44.83 51.68
C SER A 107 19.00 43.32 51.91
N ALA A 108 18.10 42.75 52.72
CA ALA A 108 17.98 41.30 52.88
C ALA A 108 17.48 40.62 51.60
N GLU A 109 16.48 41.20 50.93
CA GLU A 109 15.98 40.70 49.63
C GLU A 109 17.05 40.74 48.55
N VAL A 110 17.82 41.83 48.42
CA VAL A 110 18.95 41.90 47.47
C VAL A 110 19.92 40.73 47.70
N ARG A 111 20.23 40.41 48.97
CA ARG A 111 21.13 39.29 49.29
C ARG A 111 20.56 37.94 48.82
N VAL A 112 19.26 37.73 48.99
CA VAL A 112 18.57 36.52 48.53
C VAL A 112 18.58 36.46 47.01
N SER A 113 18.16 37.53 46.33
CA SER A 113 18.12 37.62 44.86
C SER A 113 19.50 37.37 44.23
N LEU A 114 20.58 37.91 44.83
CA LEU A 114 21.96 37.64 44.37
C LEU A 114 22.40 36.20 44.61
N ALA A 115 22.04 35.58 45.75
CA ALA A 115 22.35 34.18 46.03
C ALA A 115 21.62 33.23 45.07
N GLU A 116 20.35 33.52 44.74
CA GLU A 116 19.59 32.76 43.75
C GLU A 116 20.19 32.90 42.34
N LEU A 117 20.59 34.11 41.95
CA LEU A 117 21.31 34.34 40.69
C LEU A 117 22.65 33.58 40.64
N GLN A 118 23.37 33.49 41.77
CA GLN A 118 24.58 32.68 41.87
C GLN A 118 24.28 31.19 41.69
N GLY A 119 23.17 30.69 42.23
CA GLY A 119 22.69 29.32 41.98
C GLY A 119 22.38 29.05 40.51
N LEU A 120 21.84 30.05 39.81
CA LEU A 120 21.52 29.98 38.37
C LEU A 120 22.71 30.27 37.44
N SER A 121 23.85 30.71 38.01
CA SER A 121 25.03 31.16 37.25
C SER A 121 25.68 30.08 36.37
N ALA A 122 25.37 28.80 36.60
CA ALA A 122 25.79 27.71 35.73
C ALA A 122 25.25 27.85 34.28
N SER A 123 24.13 28.54 34.11
CA SER A 123 23.53 28.84 32.81
C SER A 123 24.13 30.08 32.13
N PHE A 124 24.94 30.86 32.85
CA PHE A 124 25.48 32.13 32.40
C PHE A 124 26.78 31.89 31.62
N ASP A 125 27.06 32.74 30.64
CA ASP A 125 28.36 32.74 29.99
C ASP A 125 29.45 33.34 30.92
N ALA A 126 30.69 33.39 30.43
CA ALA A 126 31.80 33.90 31.22
C ALA A 126 31.60 35.37 31.60
N ASP A 127 31.09 36.18 30.68
CA ASP A 127 30.90 37.62 30.88
C ASP A 127 29.81 37.90 31.92
N ASP A 128 28.69 37.18 31.88
CA ASP A 128 27.61 37.38 32.85
C ASP A 128 27.94 36.83 34.23
N ARG A 129 28.76 35.77 34.32
CA ARG A 129 29.31 35.32 35.60
C ARG A 129 30.27 36.36 36.20
N ALA A 130 31.11 36.98 35.36
CA ALA A 130 31.99 38.06 35.81
C ALA A 130 31.19 39.30 36.24
N LEU A 131 30.11 39.62 35.53
CA LEU A 131 29.20 40.72 35.88
C LEU A 131 28.49 40.45 37.20
N LEU A 132 27.95 39.24 37.41
CA LEU A 132 27.33 38.84 38.68
C LEU A 132 28.32 38.86 39.85
N ALA A 133 29.56 38.44 39.63
CA ALA A 133 30.61 38.53 40.64
C ALA A 133 30.91 39.99 41.02
N THR A 134 30.95 40.87 40.02
CA THR A 134 31.13 42.32 40.22
C THR A 134 29.98 42.91 41.04
N ILE A 135 28.73 42.62 40.66
CA ILE A 135 27.52 43.05 41.40
C ILE A 135 27.57 42.57 42.84
N THR A 136 27.93 41.31 43.07
CA THR A 136 28.06 40.73 44.42
C THR A 136 29.13 41.46 45.24
N GLN A 137 30.27 41.77 44.63
CA GLN A 137 31.35 42.51 45.28
C GLN A 137 30.94 43.95 45.60
N GLU A 138 30.21 44.62 44.71
CA GLU A 138 29.68 45.96 44.92
C GLU A 138 28.63 45.99 46.03
N PHE A 139 27.74 45.00 46.08
CA PHE A 139 26.80 44.85 47.18
C PHE A 139 27.53 44.61 48.51
N ALA A 140 28.53 43.72 48.54
CA ALA A 140 29.34 43.53 49.73
C ALA A 140 30.09 44.81 50.15
N ALA A 141 30.57 45.60 49.19
CA ALA A 141 31.18 46.90 49.46
C ALA A 141 30.16 47.92 50.00
N TRP A 142 28.92 47.92 49.51
CA TRP A 142 27.82 48.71 50.07
C TRP A 142 27.51 48.33 51.52
N GLU A 143 27.46 47.04 51.82
CA GLU A 143 27.24 46.54 53.19
C GLU A 143 28.43 46.78 54.12
N ALA A 144 29.64 46.80 53.57
CA ALA A 144 30.92 46.99 54.28
C ALA A 144 31.36 48.46 54.39
N LEU A 145 30.75 49.39 53.65
CA LEU A 145 30.60 50.75 54.17
C LEU A 145 30.02 50.60 55.58
N PRO A 146 30.10 51.60 56.45
CA PRO A 146 29.29 51.56 57.64
C PRO A 146 27.92 52.20 57.32
N PRO A 147 26.93 51.51 56.71
CA PRO A 147 25.57 52.03 56.60
C PRO A 147 25.04 52.35 57.98
N GLN A 148 25.42 51.57 59.01
CA GLN A 148 25.17 51.93 60.40
C GLN A 148 25.74 53.31 60.70
N ARG A 149 27.02 53.60 60.44
CA ARG A 149 27.55 54.95 60.69
C ARG A 149 26.80 56.06 59.96
N MET A 150 26.36 55.86 58.71
CA MET A 150 25.57 56.87 58.01
C MET A 150 24.20 57.09 58.67
N PHE A 151 23.53 56.00 59.04
CA PHE A 151 22.23 56.04 59.72
C PHE A 151 22.34 56.52 61.18
N ASP A 152 23.41 56.17 61.87
CA ASP A 152 23.77 56.60 63.22
C ASP A 152 24.10 58.10 63.22
N LEU A 153 24.86 58.57 62.23
CA LEU A 153 25.09 60.00 62.00
C LEU A 153 23.75 60.71 61.80
N ARG A 154 22.84 60.17 60.97
CA ARG A 154 21.51 60.77 60.79
C ARG A 154 20.76 60.89 62.13
N ALA A 155 20.87 59.89 63.01
CA ALA A 155 20.24 59.87 64.32
C ALA A 155 20.86 60.88 65.32
N ASP A 156 22.12 61.30 65.13
CA ASP A 156 22.83 62.24 66.01
C ASP A 156 23.22 63.54 65.28
N GLN A 157 22.49 64.63 65.58
CA GLN A 157 22.76 65.94 64.97
C GLN A 157 24.16 66.48 65.28
N MET A 158 24.68 66.28 66.50
CA MET A 158 26.02 66.77 66.87
C MET A 158 27.11 65.97 66.17
N ALA A 159 26.88 64.68 65.88
CA ALA A 159 27.82 63.87 65.12
C ALA A 159 27.80 64.20 63.62
N ARG A 160 26.61 64.46 63.03
CA ARG A 160 26.48 64.70 61.58
C ARG A 160 26.80 66.11 61.11
N GLU A 161 26.66 67.13 61.95
CA GLU A 161 26.85 68.55 61.58
C GLU A 161 28.03 69.17 62.36
N PRO A 162 29.24 69.23 61.76
CA PRO A 162 30.45 69.73 62.44
C PRO A 162 30.31 71.16 62.98
N ALA A 163 29.70 72.06 62.21
CA ALA A 163 29.49 73.45 62.61
C ALA A 163 28.51 73.56 63.79
N TYR A 164 27.46 72.74 63.80
CA TYR A 164 26.51 72.67 64.90
C TYR A 164 27.16 72.16 66.17
N ARG A 165 28.03 71.15 66.07
CA ARG A 165 28.82 70.65 67.19
C ARG A 165 29.70 71.74 67.79
N THR A 166 30.53 72.39 66.99
CA THR A 166 31.43 73.47 67.46
C THR A 166 30.65 74.62 68.10
N LEU A 167 29.48 74.96 67.56
CA LEU A 167 28.62 76.00 68.15
C LEU A 167 28.08 75.52 69.50
N SER A 168 27.57 74.29 69.56
CA SER A 168 26.92 73.76 70.76
C SER A 168 27.88 73.43 71.90
N THR A 169 29.15 73.13 71.62
CA THR A 169 30.18 72.85 72.63
C THR A 169 30.92 74.11 73.05
N ASP A 170 31.57 74.78 72.10
CA ASP A 170 32.56 75.82 72.40
C ASP A 170 32.02 77.22 72.13
N GLY A 171 31.23 77.40 71.06
CA GLY A 171 30.65 78.68 70.68
C GLY A 171 29.65 79.23 71.72
N ILE A 172 28.66 78.43 72.11
CA ILE A 172 27.66 78.80 73.13
C ILE A 172 28.32 78.98 74.48
N LYS A 173 29.35 78.18 74.82
CA LYS A 173 30.09 78.32 76.07
C LYS A 173 30.84 79.66 76.11
N ALA A 174 31.65 79.97 75.10
CA ALA A 174 32.39 81.23 75.04
C ALA A 174 31.46 82.46 74.99
N GLY A 175 30.45 82.43 74.11
CA GLY A 175 29.48 83.51 73.98
C GLY A 175 28.60 83.69 75.23
N GLY A 176 28.20 82.59 75.86
CA GLY A 176 27.44 82.60 77.12
C GLY A 176 28.26 83.20 78.27
N THR A 177 29.55 82.86 78.39
CA THR A 177 30.44 83.46 79.38
C THR A 177 30.58 84.97 79.17
N VAL A 178 30.71 85.43 77.92
CA VAL A 178 30.72 86.88 77.61
C VAL A 178 29.43 87.54 78.13
N LEU A 179 28.26 87.00 77.82
CA LEU A 179 26.98 87.58 78.24
C LEU A 179 26.79 87.58 79.76
N LEU A 180 27.20 86.52 80.44
CA LEU A 180 27.12 86.41 81.90
C LEU A 180 28.10 87.36 82.61
N ALA A 181 29.35 87.44 82.14
CA ALA A 181 30.34 88.36 82.67
C ALA A 181 29.94 89.82 82.40
N MET A 182 29.32 90.09 81.24
CA MET A 182 28.79 91.41 80.91
C MET A 182 27.63 91.79 81.82
N GLN A 183 26.73 90.86 82.14
CA GLN A 183 25.65 91.10 83.09
C GLN A 183 26.22 91.48 84.47
N ARG A 184 27.19 90.72 84.98
CA ARG A 184 27.87 91.04 86.25
C ARG A 184 28.55 92.42 86.22
N LEU A 185 29.16 92.78 85.09
CA LEU A 185 29.79 94.08 84.90
C LEU A 185 28.77 95.22 84.96
N ILE A 186 27.60 95.04 84.32
CA ILE A 186 26.47 95.98 84.38
C ILE A 186 25.94 96.09 85.81
N ASP A 187 25.77 94.98 86.53
CA ASP A 187 25.26 94.98 87.91
C ASP A 187 26.20 95.74 88.86
N LEU A 188 27.52 95.52 88.74
CA LEU A 188 28.52 96.27 89.50
C LEU A 188 28.52 97.76 89.17
N GLN A 189 28.34 98.10 87.90
CA GLN A 189 28.26 99.50 87.48
C GLN A 189 26.96 100.18 87.97
N ALA A 190 25.85 99.45 88.01
CA ALA A 190 24.55 99.93 88.47
C ALA A 190 24.51 100.17 89.99
N ALA A 191 25.38 99.49 90.74
CA ALA A 191 25.53 99.70 92.19
C ALA A 191 26.28 101.00 92.56
N LEU A 192 26.96 101.64 91.61
CA LEU A 192 27.66 102.91 91.83
C LEU A 192 26.66 104.09 91.89
N PRO A 193 26.99 105.18 92.62
CA PRO A 193 26.15 106.38 92.64
C PRO A 193 25.90 106.92 91.22
N PRO A 194 24.65 107.34 90.91
CA PRO A 194 24.31 107.82 89.59
C PRO A 194 25.02 109.15 89.28
N SER A 195 25.83 109.16 88.21
CA SER A 195 26.39 110.35 87.59
C SER A 195 26.22 110.29 86.08
N THR A 196 26.42 111.43 85.39
CA THR A 196 26.40 111.50 83.92
C THR A 196 27.34 110.46 83.30
N GLU A 197 28.51 110.27 83.90
CA GLU A 197 29.51 109.29 83.48
C GLU A 197 29.09 107.85 83.77
N THR A 198 28.61 107.56 84.98
CA THR A 198 28.15 106.21 85.37
C THR A 198 27.01 105.73 84.47
N ILE A 199 26.05 106.61 84.16
CA ILE A 199 24.92 106.33 83.26
C ILE A 199 25.39 106.13 81.82
N ALA A 200 26.34 106.95 81.35
CA ALA A 200 26.90 106.80 80.00
C ALA A 200 27.60 105.44 79.84
N GLN A 201 28.38 105.00 80.84
CA GLN A 201 29.02 103.69 80.84
C GLN A 201 28.00 102.54 80.84
N LEU A 202 26.97 102.62 81.69
CA LEU A 202 25.88 101.63 81.71
C LEU A 202 25.22 101.49 80.33
N ARG A 203 24.98 102.59 79.63
CA ARG A 203 24.38 102.58 78.29
C ARG A 203 25.28 101.85 77.29
N THR A 204 26.58 102.14 77.27
CA THR A 204 27.54 101.46 76.38
C THR A 204 27.62 99.97 76.73
N MET A 205 27.63 99.62 78.01
CA MET A 205 27.63 98.24 78.47
C MET A 205 26.38 97.48 77.99
N ALA A 206 25.19 98.06 78.19
CA ALA A 206 23.93 97.47 77.73
C ALA A 206 23.85 97.34 76.20
N ARG A 207 24.34 98.34 75.45
CA ARG A 207 24.42 98.27 73.98
C ARG A 207 25.34 97.16 73.50
N PHE A 208 26.53 97.02 74.11
CA PHE A 208 27.42 95.92 73.81
C PHE A 208 26.76 94.57 74.11
N GLN A 209 26.13 94.41 75.28
CA GLN A 209 25.45 93.17 75.65
C GLN A 209 24.35 92.80 74.65
N GLY A 210 23.51 93.77 74.28
CA GLY A 210 22.41 93.57 73.32
C GLY A 210 22.90 93.19 71.91
N THR A 211 23.89 93.91 71.40
CA THR A 211 24.47 93.64 70.07
C THR A 211 25.24 92.31 70.05
N PHE A 212 25.95 91.97 71.13
CA PHE A 212 26.63 90.67 71.25
C PHE A 212 25.62 89.51 71.34
N ALA A 213 24.52 89.68 72.08
CA ALA A 213 23.44 88.70 72.15
C ALA A 213 22.76 88.50 70.79
N ALA A 214 22.49 89.58 70.06
CA ALA A 214 21.95 89.54 68.70
C ALA A 214 22.93 88.86 67.74
N MET A 215 24.23 89.14 67.84
CA MET A 215 25.29 88.46 67.09
C MET A 215 25.27 86.95 67.37
N LEU A 216 25.27 86.52 68.64
CA LEU A 216 25.21 85.10 69.00
C LEU A 216 23.92 84.43 68.48
N SER A 217 22.78 85.14 68.54
CA SER A 217 21.51 84.65 68.01
C SER A 217 21.54 84.47 66.49
N GLY A 218 22.10 85.43 65.75
CA GLY A 218 22.30 85.34 64.29
C GLY A 218 23.24 84.18 63.92
N LEU A 219 24.34 83.99 64.66
CA LEU A 219 25.24 82.85 64.43
C LEU A 219 24.49 81.52 64.60
N ARG A 220 23.74 81.38 65.71
CA ARG A 220 22.94 80.19 65.98
C ARG A 220 21.88 79.97 64.90
N GLY A 221 21.16 81.03 64.50
CA GLY A 221 20.17 80.97 63.44
C GLY A 221 20.77 80.45 62.13
N TYR A 222 21.95 80.94 61.75
CA TYR A 222 22.62 80.50 60.52
C TYR A 222 23.11 79.05 60.62
N VAL A 223 23.74 78.66 61.73
CA VAL A 223 24.26 77.30 61.91
C VAL A 223 23.13 76.26 61.90
N THR A 224 21.98 76.57 62.50
CA THR A 224 20.85 75.63 62.56
C THR A 224 20.03 75.56 61.28
N THR A 225 19.86 76.69 60.56
CA THR A 225 18.92 76.76 59.42
C THR A 225 19.59 76.90 58.06
N ARG A 226 20.87 77.29 58.03
CA ARG A 226 21.62 77.73 56.83
C ARG A 226 20.97 78.89 56.07
N ASN A 227 20.02 79.59 56.69
CA ASN A 227 19.39 80.76 56.08
C ASN A 227 20.34 81.96 56.18
N ARG A 228 20.74 82.48 55.03
CA ARG A 228 21.71 83.59 54.90
C ARG A 228 21.26 84.88 55.60
N ILE A 229 19.96 85.07 55.85
CA ILE A 229 19.46 86.21 56.63
C ILE A 229 20.14 86.28 58.00
N PHE A 230 20.22 85.14 58.70
CA PHE A 230 20.86 85.08 60.00
C PHE A 230 22.38 85.32 59.96
N ARG A 231 23.04 84.96 58.84
CA ARG A 231 24.45 85.28 58.62
C ARG A 231 24.63 86.79 58.50
N SER A 232 23.80 87.46 57.70
CA SER A 232 23.81 88.91 57.58
C SER A 232 23.52 89.61 58.91
N GLU A 233 22.58 89.07 59.71
CA GLU A 233 22.34 89.56 61.07
C GLU A 233 23.56 89.39 61.98
N TYR A 234 24.25 88.24 61.94
CA TYR A 234 25.50 88.04 62.68
C TYR A 234 26.56 89.06 62.27
N GLU A 235 26.82 89.21 60.97
CA GLU A 235 27.87 90.10 60.44
C GLU A 235 27.58 91.56 60.80
N SER A 236 26.33 92.01 60.63
CA SER A 236 25.92 93.36 61.01
C SER A 236 26.08 93.60 62.52
N ASN A 237 25.63 92.67 63.37
CA ASN A 237 25.75 92.82 64.82
C ASN A 237 27.19 92.68 65.31
N ARG A 238 28.03 91.89 64.63
CA ARG A 238 29.47 91.79 64.92
C ARG A 238 30.16 93.13 64.76
N ASP A 239 29.88 93.84 63.67
CA ASP A 239 30.52 95.12 63.36
C ASP A 239 30.07 96.21 64.36
N VAL A 240 28.77 96.26 64.70
CA VAL A 240 28.25 97.17 65.74
C VAL A 240 28.82 96.80 67.12
N SER A 241 28.84 95.52 67.47
CA SER A 241 29.41 95.04 68.74
C SER A 241 30.91 95.34 68.85
N ALA A 242 31.65 95.35 67.75
CA ALA A 242 33.06 95.75 67.72
C ALA A 242 33.26 97.24 68.05
N LEU A 243 32.40 98.12 67.53
CA LEU A 243 32.41 99.55 67.86
C LEU A 243 32.10 99.79 69.35
N GLU A 244 31.06 99.15 69.87
CA GLU A 244 30.69 99.26 71.30
C GLU A 244 31.79 98.69 72.21
N TRP A 245 32.46 97.61 71.78
CA TRP A 245 33.60 97.04 72.49
C TRP A 245 34.80 98.01 72.53
N GLN A 246 35.10 98.69 71.42
CA GLN A 246 36.17 99.69 71.36
C GLN A 246 35.86 100.87 72.30
N ALA A 247 34.59 101.29 72.39
CA ALA A 247 34.17 102.32 73.33
C ALA A 247 34.37 101.88 74.80
N LEU A 248 33.97 100.65 75.15
CA LEU A 248 34.15 100.08 76.49
C LEU A 248 35.61 99.90 76.91
N THR A 249 36.49 99.60 75.94
CA THR A 249 37.91 99.32 76.19
C THR A 249 38.84 100.51 75.95
N SER A 250 38.28 101.68 75.59
CA SER A 250 39.04 102.92 75.46
C SER A 250 39.80 103.25 76.76
N ARG A 251 40.97 103.90 76.65
CA ARG A 251 41.81 104.23 77.81
C ARG A 251 41.03 104.98 78.89
N ASP A 252 40.22 105.95 78.47
CA ASP A 252 39.39 106.75 79.36
C ASP A 252 38.29 105.93 80.04
N ALA A 253 37.60 105.05 79.30
CA ALA A 253 36.57 104.19 79.89
C ALA A 253 37.19 103.20 80.88
N ARG A 254 38.31 102.57 80.51
CA ARG A 254 39.00 101.57 81.33
C ARG A 254 39.62 102.17 82.61
N GLY A 255 40.08 103.42 82.55
CA GLY A 255 40.63 104.13 83.72
C GLY A 255 39.59 104.47 84.80
N ARG A 256 38.30 104.46 84.45
CA ARG A 256 37.18 104.75 85.37
C ARG A 256 36.59 103.51 86.03
N LEU A 257 37.02 102.31 85.63
CA LEU A 257 36.50 101.05 86.15
C LEU A 257 37.22 100.63 87.44
N THR A 258 36.48 99.99 88.36
CA THR A 258 37.07 99.37 89.56
C THR A 258 38.01 98.20 89.21
N ALA A 259 38.73 97.67 90.18
CA ALA A 259 39.58 96.49 89.96
C ALA A 259 38.76 95.28 89.50
N ASP A 260 37.63 94.98 90.15
CA ASP A 260 36.76 93.86 89.82
C ASP A 260 36.12 94.01 88.43
N GLN A 261 35.69 95.23 88.08
CA GLN A 261 35.15 95.53 86.76
C GLN A 261 36.20 95.35 85.66
N ARG A 262 37.45 95.74 85.91
CA ARG A 262 38.56 95.52 84.95
C ARG A 262 38.87 94.03 84.77
N ALA A 263 38.83 93.25 85.85
CA ALA A 263 39.01 91.80 85.76
C ALA A 263 37.92 91.13 84.93
N LEU A 264 36.65 91.50 85.14
CA LEU A 264 35.53 91.04 84.29
C LEU A 264 35.69 91.48 82.84
N LEU A 265 36.13 92.71 82.59
CA LEU A 265 36.36 93.20 81.24
C LEU A 265 37.47 92.40 80.52
N ASP A 266 38.51 91.98 81.25
CA ASP A 266 39.57 91.13 80.70
C ASP A 266 39.09 89.69 80.43
N GLU A 267 38.24 89.12 81.30
CA GLU A 267 37.56 87.85 81.05
C GLU A 267 36.69 87.92 79.79
N ILE A 268 35.89 88.99 79.66
CA ILE A 268 35.07 89.24 78.46
C ILE A 268 35.96 89.37 77.22
N ALA A 269 37.09 90.08 77.31
CA ALA A 269 38.02 90.24 76.20
C ALA A 269 38.56 88.89 75.70
N ALA A 270 38.97 88.02 76.64
CA ALA A 270 39.48 86.69 76.32
C ALA A 270 38.41 85.80 75.69
N GLN A 271 37.22 85.71 76.29
CA GLN A 271 36.12 84.87 75.80
C GLN A 271 35.52 85.40 74.48
N ARG A 272 35.47 86.73 74.30
CA ARG A 272 35.06 87.35 73.03
C ARG A 272 36.02 87.00 71.91
N THR A 273 37.33 87.06 72.17
CA THR A 273 38.35 86.71 71.17
C THR A 273 38.22 85.24 70.77
N LEU A 274 38.00 84.35 71.75
CA LEU A 274 37.74 82.94 71.50
C LEU A 274 36.43 82.73 70.72
N PHE A 275 35.35 83.39 71.09
CA PHE A 275 34.08 83.29 70.37
C PHE A 275 34.20 83.74 68.90
N LEU A 276 34.96 84.81 68.64
CA LEU A 276 35.13 85.37 67.29
C LEU A 276 36.04 84.53 66.39
N SER A 277 36.79 83.55 66.91
CA SER A 277 37.61 82.67 66.07
C SER A 277 36.79 81.54 65.41
N TYR A 278 35.67 81.13 65.99
CA TYR A 278 34.86 80.01 65.49
C TYR A 278 34.04 80.27 64.21
N PRO A 279 33.40 81.45 64.02
CA PRO A 279 32.42 81.63 62.94
C PRO A 279 32.99 81.48 61.53
N ALA A 280 34.23 81.87 61.30
CA ALA A 280 34.86 81.74 59.98
C ALA A 280 34.96 80.27 59.52
N GLU A 281 35.37 79.37 60.42
CA GLU A 281 35.43 77.94 60.14
C GLU A 281 34.00 77.37 59.97
N MET A 282 33.07 77.75 60.85
CA MET A 282 31.66 77.31 60.75
C MET A 282 31.03 77.72 59.42
N PHE A 283 31.24 78.94 58.95
CA PHE A 283 30.69 79.41 57.67
C PHE A 283 31.30 78.63 56.51
N THR A 284 32.61 78.38 56.55
CA THR A 284 33.30 77.55 55.56
C THR A 284 32.72 76.13 55.54
N GLN A 285 32.47 75.53 56.70
CA GLN A 285 31.86 74.20 56.81
C GLN A 285 30.42 74.18 56.28
N LEU A 286 29.60 75.18 56.59
CA LEU A 286 28.20 75.27 56.18
C LEU A 286 28.01 75.57 54.69
N GLU A 287 28.99 76.22 54.06
CA GLU A 287 29.01 76.53 52.62
C GLU A 287 29.68 75.44 51.79
N GLY A 288 30.47 74.57 52.42
CA GLY A 288 31.11 73.43 51.78
C GLY A 288 30.17 72.24 51.53
N GLU A 289 30.64 71.30 50.71
CA GLU A 289 29.92 70.06 50.39
C GLU A 289 29.75 69.13 51.59
N ARG A 290 30.69 69.18 52.55
CA ARG A 290 30.73 68.34 53.76
C ARG A 290 30.06 69.00 54.98
N TRP A 291 29.08 69.88 54.77
CA TRP A 291 28.33 70.50 55.87
C TRP A 291 27.54 69.46 56.70
N ARG A 292 27.15 68.35 56.06
CA ARG A 292 26.52 67.18 56.66
C ARG A 292 27.29 65.91 56.31
N GLU A 293 27.82 65.24 57.33
CA GLU A 293 28.69 64.08 57.17
C GLU A 293 27.94 62.88 56.56
N ASP A 294 26.70 62.64 56.98
CA ASP A 294 25.85 61.54 56.49
C ASP A 294 25.54 61.68 54.99
N LEU A 295 25.17 62.88 54.53
CA LEU A 295 24.92 63.17 53.12
C LEU A 295 26.20 63.17 52.28
N TYR A 296 27.32 63.64 52.84
CA TYR A 296 28.61 63.58 52.16
C TYR A 296 29.04 62.12 51.93
N MET A 297 28.95 61.28 52.96
CA MET A 297 29.21 59.84 52.84
C MET A 297 28.27 59.17 51.83
N PHE A 298 26.98 59.51 51.85
CA PHE A 298 26.03 58.98 50.88
C PHE A 298 26.40 59.36 49.45
N SER A 299 26.60 60.65 49.17
CA SER A 299 26.86 61.15 47.81
C SER A 299 28.22 60.72 47.26
N GLN A 300 29.27 60.68 48.08
CA GLN A 300 30.65 60.40 47.62
C GLN A 300 31.04 58.92 47.69
N GLN A 301 30.40 58.13 48.56
CA GLN A 301 30.81 56.73 48.80
C GLN A 301 29.69 55.75 48.45
N ALA A 302 28.49 55.92 49.01
CA ALA A 302 27.42 54.93 48.83
C ALA A 302 26.77 55.02 47.44
N LEU A 303 26.33 56.21 47.03
CA LEU A 303 25.60 56.43 45.79
C LEU A 303 26.36 55.92 44.55
N PRO A 304 27.66 56.17 44.36
CA PRO A 304 28.40 55.62 43.22
C PRO A 304 28.46 54.08 43.19
N ILE A 305 28.46 53.42 44.35
CA ILE A 305 28.38 51.95 44.42
C ILE A 305 26.99 51.49 44.00
N GLY A 306 25.95 52.16 44.51
CA GLY A 306 24.56 51.90 44.13
C GLY A 306 24.32 52.04 42.63
N GLU A 307 24.84 53.11 42.01
CA GLU A 307 24.71 53.39 40.57
C GLU A 307 25.40 52.33 39.72
N ARG A 308 26.66 51.96 40.03
CA ARG A 308 27.36 50.89 39.30
C ARG A 308 26.68 49.54 39.44
N MET A 309 26.12 49.25 40.62
CA MET A 309 25.36 48.03 40.86
C MET A 309 24.07 48.02 40.04
N THR A 310 23.34 49.13 39.97
CA THR A 310 22.13 49.24 39.13
C THR A 310 22.45 49.14 37.64
N ASP A 311 23.53 49.76 37.18
CA ASP A 311 23.96 49.71 35.78
C ASP A 311 24.37 48.29 35.38
N SER A 312 25.12 47.61 36.24
CA SER A 312 25.54 46.22 36.03
C SER A 312 24.35 45.26 36.06
N LEU A 313 23.39 45.45 36.98
CA LEU A 313 22.16 44.66 37.04
C LEU A 313 21.24 44.92 35.84
N GLN A 314 21.13 46.17 35.37
CA GLN A 314 20.40 46.50 34.15
C GLN A 314 21.02 45.78 32.94
N LEU A 315 22.35 45.87 32.79
CA LEU A 315 23.06 45.19 31.71
C LEU A 315 22.87 43.67 31.78
N LEU A 316 22.96 43.07 32.97
CA LEU A 316 22.72 41.64 33.18
C LEU A 316 21.28 41.29 32.79
N THR A 317 20.30 42.06 33.25
CA THR A 317 18.88 41.86 32.96
C THR A 317 18.60 41.91 31.46
N ASP A 318 19.13 42.92 30.76
CA ASP A 318 18.98 43.07 29.31
C ASP A 318 19.58 41.88 28.54
N ARG A 319 20.75 41.40 28.98
CA ARG A 319 21.40 40.22 28.40
C ARG A 319 20.61 38.95 28.64
N GLN A 320 20.10 38.72 29.85
CA GLN A 320 19.29 37.56 30.18
C GLN A 320 17.95 37.58 29.44
N GLN A 321 17.29 38.73 29.35
CA GLN A 321 16.06 38.90 28.57
C GLN A 321 16.30 38.65 27.08
N SER A 322 17.41 39.15 26.53
CA SER A 322 17.81 38.89 25.14
C SER A 322 18.14 37.42 24.88
N ARG A 323 18.71 36.69 25.87
CA ARG A 323 18.91 35.23 25.75
C ARG A 323 17.60 34.48 25.82
N LEU A 324 16.72 34.85 26.75
CA LEU A 324 15.39 34.26 26.87
C LEU A 324 14.60 34.41 25.56
N GLN A 325 14.58 35.60 24.96
CA GLN A 325 13.94 35.84 23.66
C GLN A 325 14.53 34.95 22.56
N ARG A 326 15.88 34.90 22.44
CA ARG A 326 16.55 34.04 21.45
C ARG A 326 16.25 32.55 21.67
N ALA A 327 16.16 32.10 22.92
CA ALA A 327 15.84 30.72 23.24
C ALA A 327 14.38 30.38 22.91
N LEU A 328 13.43 31.30 23.18
CA LEU A 328 12.03 31.16 22.77
C LEU A 328 11.88 31.09 21.24
N ASP A 329 12.56 31.97 20.51
CA ASP A 329 12.57 31.95 19.04
C ASP A 329 13.24 30.69 18.48
N GLY A 330 14.33 30.24 19.11
CA GLY A 330 15.00 28.98 18.81
C GLY A 330 14.09 27.76 19.03
N GLY A 331 13.35 27.74 20.13
CA GLY A 331 12.36 26.70 20.43
C GLY A 331 11.22 26.67 19.40
N ARG A 332 10.65 27.84 19.08
CA ARG A 332 9.59 27.97 18.08
C ARG A 332 10.04 27.54 16.68
N SER A 333 11.15 28.08 16.20
CA SER A 333 11.71 27.72 14.88
C SER A 333 12.15 26.26 14.82
N GLY A 334 12.59 25.68 15.95
CA GLY A 334 12.87 24.26 16.11
C GLY A 334 11.62 23.39 15.94
N LEU A 335 10.49 23.78 16.55
CA LEU A 335 9.20 23.10 16.38
C LEU A 335 8.69 23.20 14.94
N GLU A 336 8.74 24.39 14.33
CA GLU A 336 8.34 24.60 12.93
C GLU A 336 9.20 23.75 11.98
N SER A 337 10.52 23.68 12.23
CA SER A 337 11.44 22.84 11.47
C SER A 337 11.14 21.35 11.65
N ALA A 338 10.85 20.90 12.87
CA ALA A 338 10.49 19.51 13.16
C ALA A 338 9.17 19.11 12.48
N ASN A 339 8.17 19.99 12.52
CA ASN A 339 6.89 19.76 11.85
C ASN A 339 7.07 19.70 10.32
N ARG A 340 7.80 20.66 9.73
CA ARG A 340 8.11 20.67 8.29
C ARG A 340 8.88 19.41 7.86
N GLN A 341 9.88 18.98 8.63
CA GLN A 341 10.63 17.76 8.34
C GLN A 341 9.74 16.53 8.41
N THR A 342 8.89 16.40 9.43
CA THR A 342 7.95 15.28 9.59
C THR A 342 6.93 15.23 8.45
N LEU A 343 6.41 16.39 8.01
CA LEU A 343 5.52 16.49 6.87
C LEU A 343 6.21 16.06 5.57
N LEU A 344 7.43 16.55 5.30
CA LEU A 344 8.17 16.21 4.09
C LEU A 344 8.56 14.73 4.04
N THR A 345 9.04 14.16 5.15
CA THR A 345 9.37 12.73 5.22
C THR A 345 8.11 11.87 5.15
N GLY A 346 7.01 12.29 5.78
CA GLY A 346 5.70 11.64 5.68
C GLY A 346 5.14 11.65 4.26
N LEU A 347 5.23 12.77 3.54
CA LEU A 347 4.84 12.88 2.13
C LEU A 347 5.70 11.99 1.23
N LEU A 348 7.03 12.01 1.42
CA LEU A 348 7.95 11.15 0.67
C LEU A 348 7.64 9.67 0.94
N ALA A 349 7.36 9.33 2.20
CA ALA A 349 6.94 7.99 2.59
C ALA A 349 5.62 7.60 1.90
N LEU A 350 4.61 8.46 1.93
CA LEU A 350 3.34 8.20 1.26
C LEU A 350 3.52 7.96 -0.25
N LEU A 351 4.37 8.76 -0.91
CA LEU A 351 4.68 8.60 -2.33
C LEU A 351 5.40 7.27 -2.61
N LEU A 352 6.44 6.94 -1.85
CA LEU A 352 7.19 5.69 -2.01
C LEU A 352 6.32 4.46 -1.72
N GLY A 353 5.49 4.53 -0.68
CA GLY A 353 4.54 3.49 -0.33
C GLY A 353 3.48 3.28 -1.40
N SER A 354 2.93 4.36 -1.96
CA SER A 354 1.97 4.32 -3.07
C SER A 354 2.59 3.74 -4.33
N ALA A 355 3.84 4.13 -4.66
CA ALA A 355 4.57 3.58 -5.79
C ALA A 355 4.84 2.07 -5.62
N LEU A 356 5.25 1.64 -4.43
CA LEU A 356 5.48 0.24 -4.11
C LEU A 356 4.19 -0.58 -4.18
N ALA A 357 3.11 -0.07 -3.59
CA ALA A 357 1.78 -0.68 -3.65
C ALA A 357 1.30 -0.82 -5.11
N TRP A 358 1.48 0.22 -5.93
CA TRP A 358 1.14 0.20 -7.34
C TRP A 358 1.94 -0.83 -8.14
N VAL A 359 3.25 -0.95 -7.88
CA VAL A 359 4.11 -1.96 -8.53
C VAL A 359 3.68 -3.38 -8.16
N ILE A 360 3.46 -3.66 -6.87
CA ILE A 360 3.02 -4.99 -6.41
C ILE A 360 1.63 -5.32 -6.97
N ALA A 361 0.69 -4.36 -6.92
CA ALA A 361 -0.65 -4.54 -7.49
C ALA A 361 -0.59 -4.81 -8.99
N ALA A 362 0.24 -4.09 -9.75
CA ALA A 362 0.40 -4.31 -11.19
C ALA A 362 1.03 -5.67 -11.52
N GLN A 363 1.93 -6.19 -10.67
CA GLN A 363 2.56 -7.50 -10.86
C GLN A 363 1.63 -8.67 -10.55
N ILE A 364 0.66 -8.51 -9.65
CA ILE A 364 -0.29 -9.57 -9.29
C ILE A 364 -1.57 -9.48 -10.12
N SER A 365 -2.19 -8.29 -10.19
CA SER A 365 -3.49 -8.10 -10.82
C SER A 365 -3.47 -8.34 -12.33
N ARG A 366 -2.43 -7.90 -13.05
CA ARG A 366 -2.37 -8.05 -14.52
C ARG A 366 -2.31 -9.52 -14.96
N PRO A 367 -1.40 -10.38 -14.46
CA PRO A 367 -1.35 -11.77 -14.90
C PRO A 367 -2.60 -12.56 -14.49
N VAL A 368 -3.17 -12.27 -13.32
CA VAL A 368 -4.44 -12.88 -12.89
C VAL A 368 -5.57 -12.51 -13.85
N HIS A 369 -5.72 -11.24 -14.22
CA HIS A 369 -6.71 -10.83 -15.22
C HIS A 369 -6.49 -11.47 -16.59
N GLN A 370 -5.24 -11.63 -17.02
CA GLN A 370 -4.90 -12.30 -18.29
C GLN A 370 -5.27 -13.78 -18.26
N LEU A 371 -5.01 -14.46 -17.14
CA LEU A 371 -5.42 -15.85 -16.91
C LEU A 371 -6.95 -15.98 -16.93
N THR A 372 -7.66 -15.10 -16.21
CA THR A 372 -9.14 -15.07 -16.23
C THR A 372 -9.67 -14.85 -17.64
N ALA A 373 -9.11 -13.90 -18.40
CA ALA A 373 -9.53 -13.62 -19.77
C ALA A 373 -9.31 -14.83 -20.70
N ALA A 374 -8.19 -15.55 -20.55
CA ALA A 374 -7.94 -16.77 -21.30
C ALA A 374 -8.95 -17.87 -20.94
N ALA A 375 -9.26 -18.06 -19.65
CA ALA A 375 -10.28 -19.00 -19.19
C ALA A 375 -11.66 -18.69 -19.76
N THR A 376 -12.09 -17.42 -19.75
CA THR A 376 -13.37 -17.01 -20.34
C THR A 376 -13.41 -17.29 -21.85
N ARG A 377 -12.31 -17.06 -22.58
CA ARG A 377 -12.23 -17.35 -24.02
C ARG A 377 -12.33 -18.84 -24.34
N ILE A 378 -11.65 -19.69 -23.57
CA ILE A 378 -11.79 -21.15 -23.71
C ILE A 378 -13.23 -21.59 -23.43
N GLY A 379 -13.85 -21.07 -22.36
CA GLY A 379 -15.25 -21.33 -22.04
C GLY A 379 -16.23 -20.89 -23.12
N ALA A 380 -15.89 -19.85 -23.90
CA ALA A 380 -16.67 -19.37 -25.03
C ALA A 380 -16.42 -20.14 -26.35
N GLY A 381 -15.58 -21.18 -26.34
CA GLY A 381 -15.34 -22.04 -27.50
C GLY A 381 -14.05 -21.75 -28.28
N ASP A 382 -13.27 -20.73 -27.90
CA ASP A 382 -11.95 -20.48 -28.47
C ASP A 382 -10.89 -21.36 -27.77
N LEU A 383 -10.78 -22.60 -28.23
CA LEU A 383 -9.87 -23.60 -27.65
C LEU A 383 -8.38 -23.32 -27.93
N ALA A 384 -8.07 -22.32 -28.77
CA ALA A 384 -6.69 -21.89 -29.04
C ALA A 384 -6.22 -20.82 -28.05
N ALA A 385 -7.11 -20.23 -27.25
CA ALA A 385 -6.74 -19.25 -26.24
C ALA A 385 -5.76 -19.84 -25.22
N ARG A 386 -4.74 -19.06 -24.85
CA ARG A 386 -3.71 -19.41 -23.86
C ARG A 386 -3.41 -18.22 -22.96
N ALA A 387 -3.08 -18.50 -21.71
CA ALA A 387 -2.59 -17.50 -20.78
C ALA A 387 -1.09 -17.28 -20.96
N PRO A 388 -0.57 -16.05 -20.88
CA PRO A 388 0.86 -15.78 -21.03
C PRO A 388 1.65 -16.31 -19.83
N VAL A 389 2.66 -17.15 -20.11
CA VAL A 389 3.59 -17.69 -19.10
C VAL A 389 4.84 -16.81 -19.04
N GLY A 390 4.68 -15.61 -18.47
CA GLY A 390 5.78 -14.65 -18.31
C GLY A 390 6.33 -14.56 -16.88
N ALA A 391 5.52 -14.93 -15.89
CA ALA A 391 5.91 -14.90 -14.49
C ALA A 391 6.54 -16.24 -14.09
N HIS A 392 7.52 -16.20 -13.17
CA HIS A 392 8.17 -17.39 -12.62
C HIS A 392 7.74 -17.64 -11.16
N ASP A 393 6.56 -17.13 -10.79
CA ASP A 393 5.94 -17.25 -9.47
C ASP A 393 4.71 -18.19 -9.54
N GLU A 394 3.93 -18.27 -8.47
CA GLU A 394 2.74 -19.14 -8.39
C GLU A 394 1.70 -18.78 -9.47
N VAL A 395 1.66 -17.53 -9.95
CA VAL A 395 0.76 -17.15 -11.05
C VAL A 395 1.26 -17.72 -12.38
N GLY A 396 2.57 -17.75 -12.58
CA GLY A 396 3.22 -18.41 -13.73
C GLY A 396 3.02 -19.92 -13.75
N GLU A 397 3.14 -20.56 -12.58
CA GLU A 397 2.85 -21.99 -12.41
C GLU A 397 1.38 -22.29 -12.73
N LEU A 398 0.45 -21.49 -12.20
CA LEU A 398 -0.97 -21.61 -12.49
C LEU A 398 -1.28 -21.40 -13.99
N ALA A 399 -0.63 -20.43 -14.65
CA ALA A 399 -0.78 -20.22 -16.09
C ALA A 399 -0.29 -21.42 -16.90
N THR A 400 0.80 -22.06 -16.46
CA THR A 400 1.33 -23.27 -17.10
C THR A 400 0.36 -24.44 -16.96
N THR A 401 -0.14 -24.70 -15.75
CA THR A 401 -1.12 -25.77 -15.49
C THR A 401 -2.43 -25.52 -16.25
N PHE A 402 -2.91 -24.27 -16.29
CA PHE A 402 -4.08 -23.87 -17.07
C PHE A 402 -3.89 -24.13 -18.57
N ASN A 403 -2.74 -23.75 -19.13
CA ASN A 403 -2.44 -24.00 -20.54
C ASN A 403 -2.34 -25.50 -20.87
N GLY A 404 -1.87 -26.33 -19.93
CA GLY A 404 -1.89 -27.78 -20.04
C GLY A 404 -3.31 -28.33 -20.20
N MET A 405 -4.24 -27.91 -19.33
CA MET A 405 -5.67 -28.26 -19.47
C MET A 405 -6.25 -27.77 -20.80
N ALA A 406 -5.96 -26.52 -21.19
CA ALA A 406 -6.41 -25.95 -22.44
C ALA A 406 -5.99 -26.78 -23.67
N GLN A 407 -4.74 -27.26 -23.66
CA GLN A 407 -4.21 -28.14 -24.70
C GLN A 407 -4.92 -29.49 -24.73
N GLN A 408 -5.16 -30.11 -23.57
CA GLN A 408 -5.86 -31.37 -23.47
C GLN A 408 -7.31 -31.27 -23.99
N ILE A 409 -8.01 -30.19 -23.64
CA ILE A 409 -9.36 -29.90 -24.17
C ILE A 409 -9.33 -29.77 -25.70
N GLN A 410 -8.38 -29.01 -26.24
CA GLN A 410 -8.25 -28.84 -27.69
C GLN A 410 -8.00 -30.17 -28.41
N GLN A 411 -7.14 -31.03 -27.87
CA GLN A 411 -6.84 -32.35 -28.44
C GLN A 411 -8.07 -33.27 -28.44
N ASN A 412 -8.79 -33.33 -27.32
CA ASN A 412 -10.01 -34.13 -27.20
C ASN A 412 -11.08 -33.72 -28.23
N VAL A 413 -11.27 -32.42 -28.44
CA VAL A 413 -12.24 -31.91 -29.43
C VAL A 413 -11.83 -32.26 -30.87
N VAL A 414 -10.53 -32.26 -31.19
CA VAL A 414 -10.04 -32.68 -32.51
C VAL A 414 -10.26 -34.18 -32.73
N GLN A 415 -10.05 -35.01 -31.71
CA GLN A 415 -10.25 -36.46 -31.79
C GLN A 415 -11.72 -36.80 -32.08
N ILE A 416 -12.65 -36.21 -31.32
CA ILE A 416 -14.10 -36.44 -31.49
C ILE A 416 -14.54 -36.08 -32.92
N ARG A 417 -14.01 -35.00 -33.51
CA ARG A 417 -14.34 -34.60 -34.89
C ARG A 417 -13.88 -35.59 -35.95
N ARG A 418 -12.79 -36.34 -35.72
CA ARG A 418 -12.26 -37.33 -36.67
C ARG A 418 -13.09 -38.60 -36.70
N GLU A 419 -13.52 -39.08 -35.53
CA GLU A 419 -14.36 -40.29 -35.43
C GLU A 419 -15.69 -40.10 -36.15
N LYS A 420 -16.30 -38.92 -36.03
CA LYS A 420 -17.56 -38.61 -36.73
C LYS A 420 -17.44 -38.72 -38.26
N ARG A 421 -16.36 -38.23 -38.88
CA ARG A 421 -16.19 -38.26 -40.35
C ARG A 421 -16.12 -39.67 -40.94
N ARG A 422 -15.54 -40.64 -40.22
CA ARG A 422 -15.43 -42.03 -40.72
C ARG A 422 -16.79 -42.73 -40.82
N ALA A 423 -17.75 -42.36 -39.99
CA ALA A 423 -19.09 -42.97 -40.02
C ALA A 423 -19.90 -42.50 -41.24
N ASP A 424 -19.75 -41.24 -41.64
CA ASP A 424 -20.51 -40.65 -42.74
C ASP A 424 -20.13 -41.24 -44.12
N ASP A 425 -18.85 -41.57 -44.35
CA ASP A 425 -18.37 -42.07 -45.65
C ASP A 425 -18.87 -43.51 -45.99
N LEU A 426 -19.04 -44.39 -45.00
CA LEU A 426 -19.50 -45.79 -45.22
C LEU A 426 -20.98 -45.90 -45.61
N LEU A 427 -21.81 -44.96 -45.15
CA LEU A 427 -23.26 -45.01 -45.36
C LEU A 427 -23.68 -44.64 -46.79
N GLY A 428 -22.84 -43.90 -47.53
CA GLY A 428 -23.21 -43.33 -48.84
C GLY A 428 -23.24 -44.29 -50.02
N VAL A 429 -22.58 -45.46 -49.95
CA VAL A 429 -22.25 -46.27 -51.16
C VAL A 429 -22.94 -47.64 -51.20
N VAL A 430 -23.09 -48.35 -50.08
CA VAL A 430 -23.58 -49.75 -50.06
C VAL A 430 -25.12 -49.85 -50.01
N ILE A 431 -25.78 -48.87 -49.39
CA ILE A 431 -27.24 -48.89 -49.17
C ILE A 431 -28.06 -48.84 -50.48
N PRO A 432 -27.73 -48.01 -51.49
CA PRO A 432 -28.54 -47.92 -52.73
C PRO A 432 -28.58 -49.24 -53.51
N ILE A 433 -27.44 -49.93 -53.62
CA ILE A 433 -27.29 -51.14 -54.43
C ILE A 433 -28.08 -52.33 -53.83
N GLY A 434 -28.05 -52.47 -52.50
CA GLY A 434 -28.81 -53.52 -51.80
C GLY A 434 -30.33 -53.36 -51.91
N VAL A 435 -30.84 -52.13 -52.01
CA VAL A 435 -32.27 -51.85 -52.24
C VAL A 435 -32.69 -52.27 -53.66
N GLN A 436 -31.85 -52.00 -54.65
CA GLN A 436 -32.14 -52.28 -56.07
C GLN A 436 -32.17 -53.79 -56.35
N LEU A 437 -31.23 -54.56 -55.77
CA LEU A 437 -31.20 -56.03 -55.90
C LEU A 437 -32.38 -56.70 -55.19
N SER A 438 -32.80 -56.20 -54.03
CA SER A 438 -33.92 -56.77 -53.26
C SER A 438 -35.28 -56.62 -53.94
N ALA A 439 -35.42 -55.73 -54.93
CA ALA A 439 -36.69 -55.44 -55.60
C ALA A 439 -36.94 -56.25 -56.88
N GLU A 440 -35.97 -57.05 -57.34
CA GLU A 440 -36.08 -57.79 -58.60
C GLU A 440 -36.73 -59.17 -58.40
N HIS A 441 -37.74 -59.49 -59.21
CA HIS A 441 -38.62 -60.66 -59.00
C HIS A 441 -38.46 -61.75 -60.06
N ASP A 442 -37.52 -61.59 -60.99
CA ASP A 442 -37.18 -62.58 -62.01
C ASP A 442 -35.75 -63.08 -61.75
N PHE A 443 -35.54 -64.40 -61.71
CA PHE A 443 -34.24 -64.99 -61.39
C PHE A 443 -33.15 -64.56 -62.36
N ASP A 444 -33.47 -64.63 -63.64
CA ASP A 444 -32.54 -64.38 -64.72
C ASP A 444 -32.24 -62.88 -64.81
N ARG A 445 -33.22 -62.04 -64.44
CA ARG A 445 -33.04 -60.60 -64.27
C ARG A 445 -32.24 -60.23 -63.03
N LEU A 446 -32.44 -60.92 -61.91
CA LEU A 446 -31.71 -60.69 -60.66
C LEU A 446 -30.23 -61.01 -60.85
N LEU A 447 -29.90 -62.16 -61.46
CA LEU A 447 -28.52 -62.52 -61.80
C LEU A 447 -27.89 -61.53 -62.76
N GLU A 448 -28.65 -61.06 -63.75
CA GLU A 448 -28.22 -60.01 -64.66
C GLU A 448 -27.95 -58.70 -63.95
N LEU A 449 -28.86 -58.25 -63.09
CA LEU A 449 -28.72 -57.02 -62.32
C LEU A 449 -27.52 -57.10 -61.37
N MET A 450 -27.34 -58.23 -60.68
CA MET A 450 -26.16 -58.48 -59.84
C MET A 450 -24.86 -58.35 -60.64
N LEU A 451 -24.78 -58.99 -61.81
CA LEU A 451 -23.58 -58.94 -62.63
C LEU A 451 -23.31 -57.54 -63.18
N VAL A 452 -24.35 -56.86 -63.69
CA VAL A 452 -24.23 -55.53 -64.28
C VAL A 452 -23.89 -54.46 -63.24
N GLU A 453 -24.51 -54.50 -62.06
CA GLU A 453 -24.21 -53.56 -60.97
C GLU A 453 -22.80 -53.77 -60.43
N ALA A 454 -22.38 -55.03 -60.24
CA ALA A 454 -21.01 -55.32 -59.82
C ALA A 454 -19.97 -54.88 -60.86
N LYS A 455 -20.27 -55.10 -62.14
CA LYS A 455 -19.43 -54.67 -63.26
C LYS A 455 -19.33 -53.14 -63.34
N THR A 456 -20.45 -52.43 -63.20
CA THR A 456 -20.49 -50.96 -63.19
C THR A 456 -19.74 -50.40 -61.99
N PHE A 457 -19.95 -50.97 -60.81
CA PHE A 457 -19.32 -50.54 -59.57
C PHE A 457 -17.80 -50.71 -59.58
N CYS A 458 -17.31 -51.85 -60.09
CA CYS A 458 -15.88 -52.12 -60.21
C CYS A 458 -15.26 -51.57 -61.50
N GLY A 459 -16.06 -50.99 -62.40
CA GLY A 459 -15.65 -50.58 -63.73
C GLY A 459 -15.15 -51.74 -64.61
N ALA A 460 -15.63 -52.97 -64.45
CA ALA A 460 -15.11 -54.12 -65.20
C ALA A 460 -15.58 -54.16 -66.68
N ARG A 461 -14.76 -54.68 -67.58
CA ARG A 461 -15.08 -54.86 -69.02
C ARG A 461 -15.97 -56.06 -69.28
N ALA A 462 -15.73 -57.14 -68.57
CA ALA A 462 -16.50 -58.36 -68.69
C ALA A 462 -16.76 -58.96 -67.31
N GLY A 463 -17.73 -59.85 -67.25
CA GLY A 463 -17.96 -60.64 -66.05
C GLY A 463 -18.91 -61.79 -66.28
N SER A 464 -18.91 -62.71 -65.32
CA SER A 464 -19.73 -63.91 -65.35
C SER A 464 -20.14 -64.32 -63.94
N ILE A 465 -21.32 -64.91 -63.82
CA ILE A 465 -21.75 -65.58 -62.58
C ILE A 465 -21.80 -67.08 -62.82
N PHE A 466 -21.17 -67.81 -61.91
CA PHE A 466 -21.25 -69.25 -61.80
C PHE A 466 -22.10 -69.61 -60.59
N LEU A 467 -23.07 -70.51 -60.74
CA LEU A 467 -23.80 -71.06 -59.61
C LEU A 467 -23.26 -72.43 -59.24
N ALA A 468 -23.16 -72.68 -57.94
CA ALA A 468 -22.74 -73.97 -57.42
C ALA A 468 -23.90 -74.98 -57.44
N THR A 469 -23.60 -76.16 -57.97
CA THR A 469 -24.33 -77.43 -57.82
C THR A 469 -23.44 -78.41 -57.07
N ASP A 470 -23.99 -79.52 -56.55
CA ASP A 470 -23.34 -80.37 -55.52
C ASP A 470 -21.87 -80.75 -55.78
N ASP A 471 -21.42 -80.84 -57.05
CA ASP A 471 -20.00 -81.11 -57.38
C ASP A 471 -19.46 -80.27 -58.56
N GLU A 472 -20.23 -79.29 -59.06
CA GLU A 472 -19.91 -78.51 -60.27
C GLU A 472 -20.34 -77.04 -60.15
N LEU A 473 -19.55 -76.13 -60.71
CA LEU A 473 -19.92 -74.74 -60.98
C LEU A 473 -20.39 -74.61 -62.42
N ARG A 474 -21.61 -74.08 -62.60
CA ARG A 474 -22.18 -73.85 -63.93
C ARG A 474 -22.28 -72.36 -64.20
N CYS A 475 -21.73 -71.91 -65.33
CA CYS A 475 -21.87 -70.54 -65.78
C CYS A 475 -23.33 -70.29 -66.18
N VAL A 476 -24.01 -69.36 -65.50
CA VAL A 476 -25.42 -69.06 -65.74
C VAL A 476 -25.63 -67.74 -66.48
N ILE A 477 -24.68 -66.82 -66.37
CA ILE A 477 -24.69 -65.57 -67.12
C ILE A 477 -23.26 -65.12 -67.41
N LEU A 478 -23.06 -64.64 -68.63
CA LEU A 478 -21.83 -64.00 -69.07
C LEU A 478 -22.18 -62.71 -69.83
N ARG A 479 -21.46 -61.64 -69.47
CA ARG A 479 -21.58 -60.31 -70.08
C ARG A 479 -20.18 -59.83 -70.41
N ASP A 480 -19.84 -59.81 -71.69
CA ASP A 480 -18.58 -59.27 -72.20
C ASP A 480 -18.88 -58.21 -73.26
N ASP A 481 -18.51 -56.96 -72.96
CA ASP A 481 -18.81 -55.82 -73.83
C ASP A 481 -17.87 -55.75 -75.04
N ALA A 482 -16.66 -56.33 -74.95
CA ALA A 482 -15.66 -56.25 -76.01
C ALA A 482 -16.02 -57.14 -77.21
N HIS A 483 -16.59 -58.32 -76.95
CA HIS A 483 -16.98 -59.28 -77.97
C HIS A 483 -18.49 -59.28 -78.27
N ASP A 484 -19.22 -58.29 -77.74
CA ASP A 484 -20.70 -58.18 -77.77
C ASP A 484 -21.40 -59.49 -77.36
N ARG A 485 -20.83 -60.17 -76.35
CA ARG A 485 -21.32 -61.46 -75.87
C ARG A 485 -22.22 -61.26 -74.67
N ARG A 486 -23.51 -61.49 -74.89
CA ARG A 486 -24.55 -61.46 -73.86
C ARG A 486 -25.30 -62.79 -73.89
N VAL A 487 -24.83 -63.74 -73.09
CA VAL A 487 -25.41 -65.10 -73.00
C VAL A 487 -25.83 -65.42 -71.57
N GLY A 488 -26.83 -66.28 -71.41
CA GLY A 488 -27.43 -66.54 -70.11
C GLY A 488 -28.21 -65.36 -69.52
N GLY A 489 -28.81 -65.59 -68.35
CA GLY A 489 -29.84 -64.71 -67.78
C GLY A 489 -31.00 -64.46 -68.76
N THR A 490 -31.52 -63.23 -68.80
CA THR A 490 -32.70 -62.86 -69.60
C THR A 490 -32.55 -62.98 -71.12
N SER A 491 -31.32 -63.19 -71.62
CA SER A 491 -31.07 -63.36 -73.05
C SER A 491 -31.60 -64.68 -73.62
N GLY A 492 -31.78 -65.71 -72.78
CA GLY A 492 -32.24 -67.04 -73.17
C GLY A 492 -31.28 -67.83 -74.09
N ALA A 493 -30.18 -67.22 -74.55
CA ALA A 493 -29.16 -67.87 -75.36
C ALA A 493 -28.36 -68.88 -74.52
N ALA A 494 -28.19 -70.09 -75.05
CA ALA A 494 -27.48 -71.17 -74.36
C ALA A 494 -26.04 -70.76 -74.03
N VAL A 495 -25.64 -70.95 -72.77
CA VAL A 495 -24.27 -70.71 -72.32
C VAL A 495 -23.42 -71.92 -72.70
N ASP A 496 -22.65 -71.78 -73.77
CA ASP A 496 -21.70 -72.81 -74.25
C ASP A 496 -20.37 -72.73 -73.47
N VAL A 497 -20.46 -72.97 -72.16
CA VAL A 497 -19.31 -73.02 -71.24
C VAL A 497 -19.41 -74.34 -70.47
N ALA A 498 -18.33 -75.14 -70.51
CA ALA A 498 -18.29 -76.42 -69.81
C ALA A 498 -18.42 -76.21 -68.28
N PRO A 499 -19.16 -77.07 -67.56
CA PRO A 499 -19.19 -77.04 -66.10
C PRO A 499 -17.79 -77.22 -65.50
N ILE A 500 -17.47 -76.45 -64.48
CA ILE A 500 -16.19 -76.52 -63.76
C ILE A 500 -16.37 -77.42 -62.54
N THR A 501 -15.70 -78.58 -62.50
CA THR A 501 -15.76 -79.50 -61.36
C THR A 501 -15.00 -78.94 -60.15
N LEU A 502 -15.59 -78.99 -58.96
CA LEU A 502 -14.95 -78.46 -57.73
C LEU A 502 -13.81 -79.36 -57.21
N HIS A 503 -13.83 -80.65 -57.56
CA HIS A 503 -12.85 -81.67 -57.16
C HIS A 503 -12.30 -82.47 -58.35
N PRO A 504 -11.38 -81.90 -59.15
CA PRO A 504 -10.77 -82.63 -60.28
C PRO A 504 -9.91 -83.82 -59.83
N ALA A 505 -9.97 -84.94 -60.55
CA ALA A 505 -9.17 -86.13 -60.27
C ALA A 505 -7.66 -85.87 -60.42
N ALA A 506 -6.84 -86.47 -59.53
CA ALA A 506 -5.41 -86.23 -59.47
C ALA A 506 -4.70 -86.54 -60.80
N GLY A 507 -4.07 -85.52 -61.41
CA GLY A 507 -3.28 -85.64 -62.64
C GLY A 507 -3.86 -84.94 -63.88
N VAL A 508 -5.06 -84.37 -63.80
CA VAL A 508 -5.60 -83.47 -64.84
C VAL A 508 -5.11 -82.04 -64.57
N PRO A 509 -4.48 -81.34 -65.52
CA PRO A 509 -4.20 -79.91 -65.39
C PRO A 509 -5.53 -79.15 -65.26
N ASP A 510 -5.79 -78.54 -64.09
CA ASP A 510 -6.99 -77.75 -63.88
C ASP A 510 -6.81 -76.35 -64.48
N ALA A 511 -7.53 -76.06 -65.56
CA ALA A 511 -7.51 -74.74 -66.19
C ALA A 511 -8.18 -73.66 -65.32
N HIS A 512 -8.98 -74.02 -64.30
CA HIS A 512 -9.84 -73.09 -63.56
C HIS A 512 -9.41 -72.85 -62.10
N GLY A 513 -8.14 -73.10 -61.76
CA GLY A 513 -7.66 -73.19 -60.38
C GLY A 513 -7.98 -71.99 -59.47
N ALA A 514 -8.04 -70.76 -59.99
CA ALA A 514 -8.39 -69.58 -59.18
C ALA A 514 -9.89 -69.48 -58.84
N VAL A 515 -10.76 -69.92 -59.76
CA VAL A 515 -12.21 -69.97 -59.55
C VAL A 515 -12.54 -71.10 -58.56
N VAL A 516 -11.91 -72.27 -58.73
CA VAL A 516 -12.04 -73.38 -57.77
C VAL A 516 -11.52 -72.98 -56.39
N TYR A 517 -10.37 -72.29 -56.31
CA TYR A 517 -9.82 -71.80 -55.04
C TYR A 517 -10.79 -70.87 -54.30
N ALA A 518 -11.36 -69.89 -55.00
CA ALA A 518 -12.33 -68.96 -54.44
C ALA A 518 -13.62 -69.68 -53.97
N ALA A 519 -14.07 -70.70 -54.70
CA ALA A 519 -15.27 -71.48 -54.34
C ALA A 519 -15.05 -72.34 -53.09
N VAL A 520 -13.92 -73.05 -53.02
CA VAL A 520 -13.61 -73.98 -51.93
C VAL A 520 -13.26 -73.25 -50.64
N HIS A 521 -12.48 -72.17 -50.73
CA HIS A 521 -11.99 -71.44 -49.55
C HIS A 521 -12.88 -70.26 -49.17
N GLY A 522 -13.77 -69.82 -50.07
CA GLY A 522 -14.54 -68.62 -49.89
C GLY A 522 -13.68 -67.37 -49.76
N LEU A 523 -12.54 -67.25 -50.42
CA LEU A 523 -11.75 -66.02 -50.36
C LEU A 523 -11.89 -65.24 -51.66
N THR A 524 -12.05 -63.92 -51.55
CA THR A 524 -12.00 -63.04 -52.72
C THR A 524 -10.58 -63.05 -53.28
N VAL A 525 -10.42 -63.32 -54.58
CA VAL A 525 -9.13 -63.41 -55.24
C VAL A 525 -9.03 -62.30 -56.29
N ASN A 526 -7.98 -61.48 -56.22
CA ASN A 526 -7.71 -60.42 -57.18
C ASN A 526 -6.42 -60.77 -57.94
N LEU A 527 -6.55 -61.10 -59.23
CA LEU A 527 -5.46 -61.54 -60.09
C LEU A 527 -5.13 -60.45 -61.12
N PRO A 528 -3.89 -59.94 -61.14
CA PRO A 528 -3.46 -58.91 -62.09
C PRO A 528 -3.00 -59.43 -63.47
N ASP A 529 -2.70 -60.73 -63.61
CA ASP A 529 -2.27 -61.40 -64.86
C ASP A 529 -2.99 -62.76 -64.97
N ALA A 530 -4.18 -62.81 -65.56
CA ALA A 530 -5.06 -63.99 -65.48
C ALA A 530 -4.67 -65.12 -66.48
N THR A 531 -4.61 -66.36 -65.98
CA THR A 531 -4.51 -67.63 -66.74
C THR A 531 -5.87 -68.04 -67.34
N PRO A 532 -5.94 -68.99 -68.32
CA PRO A 532 -7.16 -69.28 -69.07
C PRO A 532 -8.35 -69.52 -68.15
N SER A 533 -9.39 -68.68 -68.23
CA SER A 533 -10.62 -68.83 -67.42
C SER A 533 -11.51 -69.98 -67.91
N GLY A 534 -11.09 -70.67 -68.98
CA GLY A 534 -11.82 -71.71 -69.71
C GLY A 534 -13.17 -71.24 -70.24
N LEU A 535 -13.20 -69.97 -70.64
CA LEU A 535 -14.26 -69.38 -71.46
C LEU A 535 -13.77 -69.39 -72.93
N PRO A 536 -14.62 -69.72 -73.92
CA PRO A 536 -14.19 -69.73 -75.31
C PRO A 536 -13.79 -68.32 -75.77
N GLY A 537 -12.49 -68.09 -76.03
CA GLY A 537 -11.91 -66.77 -76.38
C GLY A 537 -10.95 -66.20 -75.34
N ASP A 538 -10.07 -67.03 -74.76
CA ASP A 538 -9.18 -66.70 -73.64
C ASP A 538 -8.22 -65.51 -73.94
N GLY A 539 -8.48 -64.36 -73.31
CA GLY A 539 -7.66 -63.16 -73.40
C GLY A 539 -8.10 -62.02 -72.46
N TYR A 540 -8.16 -62.29 -71.14
CA TYR A 540 -8.37 -61.28 -70.10
C TYR A 540 -7.06 -61.07 -69.31
N ASP A 541 -6.73 -59.82 -68.99
CA ASP A 541 -5.48 -59.45 -68.32
C ASP A 541 -5.63 -59.51 -66.80
N ALA A 542 -6.74 -58.99 -66.24
CA ALA A 542 -6.98 -58.98 -64.80
C ALA A 542 -8.34 -59.60 -64.45
N SER A 543 -8.43 -60.29 -63.30
CA SER A 543 -9.66 -60.94 -62.84
C SER A 543 -9.87 -60.77 -61.34
N LEU A 544 -11.05 -60.28 -60.96
CA LEU A 544 -11.54 -60.27 -59.58
C LEU A 544 -12.60 -61.37 -59.42
N ILE A 545 -12.31 -62.33 -58.56
CA ILE A 545 -13.15 -63.50 -58.30
C ILE A 545 -13.71 -63.35 -56.89
N VAL A 546 -15.02 -63.09 -56.81
CA VAL A 546 -15.74 -62.85 -55.56
C VAL A 546 -16.67 -64.02 -55.28
N PRO A 547 -16.47 -64.77 -54.18
CA PRO A 547 -17.39 -65.83 -53.80
C PRO A 547 -18.71 -65.21 -53.31
N LEU A 548 -19.82 -65.71 -53.84
CA LEU A 548 -21.18 -65.37 -53.42
C LEU A 548 -21.51 -66.19 -52.17
N LYS A 549 -21.21 -65.64 -51.00
CA LYS A 549 -21.39 -66.30 -49.70
C LYS A 549 -22.70 -65.94 -49.00
N SER A 550 -23.36 -66.95 -48.46
CA SER A 550 -24.48 -66.75 -47.52
C SER A 550 -23.95 -66.33 -46.13
N SER A 551 -24.84 -65.83 -45.26
CA SER A 551 -24.51 -65.45 -43.88
C SER A 551 -23.97 -66.61 -43.03
N THR A 552 -24.17 -67.85 -43.47
CA THR A 552 -23.65 -69.08 -42.85
C THR A 552 -22.26 -69.48 -43.35
N GLY A 553 -21.68 -68.73 -44.28
CA GLY A 553 -20.36 -68.99 -44.88
C GLY A 553 -20.37 -69.94 -46.08
N GLU A 554 -21.53 -70.48 -46.46
CA GLU A 554 -21.70 -71.36 -47.62
C GLU A 554 -21.60 -70.57 -48.94
N VAL A 555 -20.82 -71.07 -49.91
CA VAL A 555 -20.63 -70.44 -51.22
C VAL A 555 -21.72 -70.92 -52.18
N ARG A 556 -22.64 -70.03 -52.56
CA ARG A 556 -23.76 -70.30 -53.48
C ARG A 556 -23.35 -70.20 -54.95
N GLY A 557 -22.25 -69.52 -55.22
CA GLY A 557 -21.75 -69.28 -56.56
C GLY A 557 -20.50 -68.39 -56.53
N ILE A 558 -20.02 -68.04 -57.71
CA ILE A 558 -18.91 -67.12 -57.90
C ILE A 558 -19.34 -66.03 -58.86
N LEU A 559 -19.04 -64.79 -58.49
CA LEU A 559 -19.05 -63.65 -59.37
C LEU A 559 -17.62 -63.37 -59.82
N GLN A 560 -17.39 -63.44 -61.12
CA GLN A 560 -16.10 -63.15 -61.72
C GLN A 560 -16.22 -61.87 -62.55
N LEU A 561 -15.31 -60.93 -62.34
CA LEU A 561 -15.19 -59.68 -63.07
C LEU A 561 -13.81 -59.61 -63.72
N HIS A 562 -13.75 -59.16 -64.96
CA HIS A 562 -12.55 -59.14 -65.77
C HIS A 562 -12.25 -57.75 -66.29
N ASP A 563 -10.95 -57.42 -66.33
CA ASP A 563 -10.37 -56.21 -66.90
C ASP A 563 -11.04 -54.92 -66.42
N PRO A 564 -10.64 -54.37 -65.26
CA PRO A 564 -11.14 -53.09 -64.80
C PRO A 564 -10.78 -51.99 -65.81
N ILE A 565 -11.71 -51.09 -66.06
CA ILE A 565 -11.64 -49.98 -67.01
C ILE A 565 -11.57 -48.69 -66.20
N ASP A 566 -10.53 -47.91 -66.45
CA ASP A 566 -10.46 -46.50 -66.08
C ASP A 566 -11.06 -45.65 -67.23
N PRO A 567 -12.00 -44.74 -66.96
CA PRO A 567 -12.54 -43.83 -67.99
C PRO A 567 -11.48 -42.97 -68.71
N GLU A 568 -10.35 -42.68 -68.06
CA GLU A 568 -9.27 -41.87 -68.64
C GLU A 568 -8.12 -42.71 -69.22
N ARG A 569 -7.87 -43.91 -68.68
CA ARG A 569 -6.66 -44.71 -68.99
C ARG A 569 -6.93 -45.99 -69.77
N GLY A 570 -8.19 -46.39 -69.96
CA GLY A 570 -8.54 -47.68 -70.54
C GLY A 570 -8.37 -48.83 -69.54
N ILE A 571 -8.07 -50.05 -70.00
CA ILE A 571 -7.96 -51.23 -69.14
C ILE A 571 -6.78 -51.08 -68.16
N ILE A 572 -7.07 -51.27 -66.87
CA ILE A 572 -6.13 -51.27 -65.76
C ILE A 572 -5.80 -52.72 -65.42
N GLY A 573 -4.52 -53.09 -65.35
CA GLY A 573 -4.10 -54.47 -65.04
C GLY A 573 -4.37 -54.96 -63.59
N ARG A 574 -5.24 -54.32 -62.79
CA ARG A 574 -5.66 -54.78 -61.44
C ARG A 574 -6.85 -54.03 -60.87
N PHE A 575 -7.64 -54.69 -60.01
CA PHE A 575 -8.70 -54.06 -59.20
C PHE A 575 -8.13 -53.44 -57.90
N ASP A 576 -8.75 -52.35 -57.41
CA ASP A 576 -8.34 -51.64 -56.18
C ASP A 576 -8.71 -52.41 -54.89
N ALA A 577 -7.86 -52.32 -53.86
CA ALA A 577 -8.05 -53.02 -52.59
C ALA A 577 -9.26 -52.48 -51.78
N SER A 578 -9.59 -51.19 -51.90
CA SER A 578 -10.83 -50.66 -51.28
C SER A 578 -12.10 -51.16 -51.97
N LEU A 579 -12.05 -51.44 -53.28
CA LEU A 579 -13.16 -52.06 -54.01
C LEU A 579 -13.39 -53.50 -53.56
N GLN A 580 -12.35 -54.24 -53.18
CA GLN A 580 -12.48 -55.59 -52.64
C GLN A 580 -13.37 -55.63 -51.38
N GLN A 581 -13.11 -54.76 -50.39
CA GLN A 581 -13.87 -54.73 -49.14
C GLN A 581 -15.35 -54.32 -49.38
N MET A 582 -15.59 -53.43 -50.34
CA MET A 582 -16.94 -53.07 -50.77
C MET A 582 -17.62 -54.22 -51.53
N MET A 583 -16.89 -54.98 -52.35
CA MET A 583 -17.41 -56.14 -53.07
C MET A 583 -17.74 -57.33 -52.17
N GLU A 584 -17.06 -57.49 -51.04
CA GLU A 584 -17.44 -58.45 -50.01
C GLU A 584 -18.77 -58.07 -49.35
N SER A 585 -18.98 -56.76 -49.13
CA SER A 585 -20.25 -56.23 -48.62
C SER A 585 -21.38 -56.39 -49.66
N PHE A 586 -21.09 -56.13 -50.94
CA PHE A 586 -22.00 -56.35 -52.07
C PHE A 586 -22.38 -57.83 -52.21
N SER A 587 -21.39 -58.74 -52.19
CA SER A 587 -21.60 -60.19 -52.30
C SER A 587 -22.59 -60.69 -51.24
N SER A 588 -22.42 -60.23 -50.00
CA SER A 588 -23.30 -60.58 -48.88
C SER A 588 -24.75 -60.14 -49.12
N LEU A 589 -24.96 -58.93 -49.66
CA LEU A 589 -26.29 -58.41 -50.00
C LEU A 589 -26.88 -59.14 -51.21
N ALA A 590 -26.07 -59.40 -52.22
CA ALA A 590 -26.48 -60.03 -53.46
C ALA A 590 -26.90 -61.50 -53.23
N VAL A 591 -26.20 -62.22 -52.35
CA VAL A 591 -26.59 -63.59 -51.96
C VAL A 591 -27.87 -63.57 -51.12
N ALA A 592 -28.04 -62.60 -50.23
CA ALA A 592 -29.28 -62.49 -49.46
C ALA A 592 -30.50 -62.32 -50.38
N ALA A 593 -30.40 -61.53 -51.44
CA ALA A 593 -31.43 -61.40 -52.47
C ALA A 593 -31.66 -62.72 -53.24
N LEU A 594 -30.58 -63.40 -53.63
CA LEU A 594 -30.64 -64.69 -54.34
C LEU A 594 -31.28 -65.81 -53.50
N ASP A 595 -30.92 -65.91 -52.22
CA ASP A 595 -31.48 -66.86 -51.25
C ASP A 595 -32.96 -66.54 -50.93
N ALA A 596 -33.35 -65.27 -50.94
CA ALA A 596 -34.76 -64.88 -50.80
C ALA A 596 -35.59 -65.35 -52.01
N TYR A 597 -35.10 -65.11 -53.22
CA TYR A 597 -35.77 -65.53 -54.45
C TYR A 597 -35.94 -67.05 -54.54
N ARG A 598 -34.86 -67.83 -54.30
CA ARG A 598 -34.91 -69.30 -54.36
C ARG A 598 -35.93 -69.89 -53.37
N ARG A 599 -36.03 -69.29 -52.17
CA ARG A 599 -37.05 -69.67 -51.17
C ARG A 599 -38.46 -69.38 -51.65
N GLU A 600 -38.70 -68.21 -52.27
CA GLU A 600 -40.03 -67.88 -52.80
C GLU A 600 -40.48 -68.85 -53.90
N GLN A 601 -39.59 -69.21 -54.83
CA GLN A 601 -39.91 -70.16 -55.91
C GLN A 601 -40.19 -71.57 -55.39
N ALA A 602 -39.39 -72.06 -54.43
CA ALA A 602 -39.64 -73.35 -53.78
C ALA A 602 -41.03 -73.39 -53.14
N LEU A 603 -41.43 -72.32 -52.43
CA LEU A 603 -42.78 -72.17 -51.88
C LEU A 603 -43.87 -72.18 -52.98
N ARG A 604 -43.67 -71.45 -54.08
CA ARG A 604 -44.65 -71.41 -55.19
C ARG A 604 -44.83 -72.77 -55.88
N GLN A 605 -43.80 -73.62 -55.89
CA GLN A 605 -43.88 -74.95 -56.49
C GLN A 605 -44.60 -75.96 -55.58
N GLU A 606 -44.40 -75.84 -54.27
CA GLU A 606 -45.13 -76.61 -53.25
C GLU A 606 -46.63 -76.26 -53.23
N ILE A 607 -46.98 -74.98 -53.34
CA ILE A 607 -48.37 -74.51 -53.48
C ILE A 607 -49.04 -75.05 -54.76
N ARG A 608 -48.29 -75.15 -55.88
CA ARG A 608 -48.80 -75.71 -57.13
C ARG A 608 -49.08 -77.21 -57.04
N GLN A 609 -48.27 -77.98 -56.30
CA GLN A 609 -48.54 -79.40 -56.05
C GLN A 609 -49.78 -79.60 -55.16
N LEU A 610 -49.98 -78.77 -54.14
CA LEU A 610 -51.18 -78.80 -53.31
C LEU A 610 -52.47 -78.50 -54.09
N THR A 611 -52.40 -77.62 -55.10
CA THR A 611 -53.56 -77.24 -55.92
C THR A 611 -54.04 -78.39 -56.82
N ILE A 612 -53.14 -79.28 -57.26
CA ILE A 612 -53.45 -80.43 -58.12
C ILE A 612 -54.12 -81.58 -57.34
N VAL A 613 -53.73 -81.80 -56.08
CA VAL A 613 -54.29 -82.87 -55.23
C VAL A 613 -55.74 -82.58 -54.81
N ILE A 614 -56.13 -81.31 -54.72
CA ILE A 614 -57.50 -80.89 -54.35
C ILE A 614 -58.48 -81.06 -55.52
N ASP A 615 -58.02 -80.90 -56.76
CA ASP A 615 -58.86 -81.03 -57.96
C ASP A 615 -59.20 -82.50 -58.30
N GLU A 616 -58.28 -83.42 -57.96
CA GLU A 616 -58.43 -84.85 -58.26
C GLU A 616 -59.47 -85.57 -57.37
N ASN A 617 -59.64 -85.13 -56.13
CA ASN A 617 -60.67 -85.68 -55.23
C ASN A 617 -62.09 -85.21 -55.60
N LYS A 618 -62.24 -84.00 -56.15
CA LYS A 618 -63.54 -83.47 -56.58
C LYS A 618 -64.08 -84.19 -57.82
N ARG A 619 -63.17 -84.53 -58.75
CA ARG A 619 -63.50 -85.20 -60.01
C ARG A 619 -63.81 -86.70 -59.85
N ARG A 620 -63.30 -87.36 -58.81
CA ARG A 620 -63.60 -88.77 -58.52
C ARG A 620 -65.03 -88.98 -58.00
N GLN A 621 -65.57 -88.04 -57.23
CA GLN A 621 -66.96 -88.11 -56.76
C GLN A 621 -68.01 -87.89 -57.87
N GLU A 622 -67.68 -87.11 -58.91
CA GLU A 622 -68.60 -86.84 -60.03
C GLU A 622 -68.63 -87.96 -61.10
N VAL A 623 -67.62 -88.84 -61.14
CA VAL A 623 -67.53 -89.93 -62.14
C VAL A 623 -68.16 -91.23 -61.65
N ASP A 624 -68.12 -91.53 -60.34
CA ASP A 624 -68.78 -92.74 -59.80
C ASP A 624 -70.31 -92.71 -59.96
N GLN A 625 -70.94 -91.53 -60.06
CA GLN A 625 -72.39 -91.42 -60.31
C GLN A 625 -72.83 -91.76 -61.74
N ILE A 626 -71.90 -91.91 -62.70
CA ILE A 626 -72.23 -92.12 -64.13
C ILE A 626 -72.08 -93.59 -64.56
N VAL A 627 -71.28 -94.38 -63.84
CA VAL A 627 -70.98 -95.78 -64.19
C VAL A 627 -72.11 -96.75 -63.81
N ASP A 628 -72.96 -96.39 -62.85
CA ASP A 628 -74.08 -97.22 -62.36
C ASP A 628 -75.40 -97.09 -63.15
N SER A 629 -75.42 -96.40 -64.29
CA SER A 629 -76.67 -96.25 -65.06
C SER A 629 -77.04 -97.51 -65.86
N ASP A 630 -78.32 -97.91 -65.77
CA ASP A 630 -78.94 -99.05 -66.48
C ASP A 630 -78.66 -99.10 -68.00
N PHE A 631 -78.41 -97.93 -68.59
CA PHE A 631 -78.08 -97.77 -70.01
C PHE A 631 -76.73 -98.43 -70.37
N PHE A 632 -75.71 -98.29 -69.52
CA PHE A 632 -74.36 -98.81 -69.77
C PHE A 632 -74.28 -100.34 -69.54
N GLN A 633 -75.09 -100.88 -68.62
CA GLN A 633 -75.23 -102.33 -68.44
C GLN A 633 -76.01 -103.01 -69.58
N SER A 634 -77.01 -102.36 -70.16
CA SER A 634 -77.78 -102.88 -71.31
C SER A 634 -76.95 -102.99 -72.60
N LEU A 635 -75.95 -102.12 -72.78
CA LEU A 635 -75.05 -102.13 -73.93
C LEU A 635 -74.04 -103.29 -73.86
N GLN A 636 -73.52 -103.59 -72.66
CA GLN A 636 -72.60 -104.72 -72.44
C GLN A 636 -73.30 -106.09 -72.59
N SER A 637 -74.57 -106.22 -72.17
CA SER A 637 -75.33 -107.48 -72.31
C SER A 637 -75.75 -107.76 -73.77
N ARG A 638 -76.05 -106.74 -74.57
CA ARG A 638 -76.27 -106.86 -76.03
C ARG A 638 -74.98 -107.18 -76.81
N GLY A 639 -73.83 -106.65 -76.37
CA GLY A 639 -72.52 -107.01 -76.93
C GLY A 639 -72.08 -108.45 -76.60
N ARG A 640 -72.37 -108.94 -75.40
CA ARG A 640 -72.10 -110.34 -75.00
C ARG A 640 -73.05 -111.35 -75.64
N SER A 641 -74.32 -111.03 -75.87
CA SER A 641 -75.27 -111.93 -76.55
C SER A 641 -75.04 -112.06 -78.07
N LEU A 642 -74.49 -111.03 -78.73
CA LEU A 642 -73.99 -111.13 -80.12
C LEU A 642 -72.66 -111.90 -80.22
N ARG A 643 -71.84 -111.94 -79.15
CA ARG A 643 -70.65 -112.79 -79.05
C ARG A 643 -70.94 -114.23 -78.62
N MET A 644 -71.97 -114.48 -77.80
CA MET A 644 -72.39 -115.83 -77.39
C MET A 644 -73.42 -116.51 -78.30
N ARG A 645 -74.09 -115.80 -79.23
CA ARG A 645 -74.72 -116.44 -80.41
C ARG A 645 -73.72 -116.75 -81.54
N ARG A 646 -72.44 -116.40 -81.36
CA ARG A 646 -71.29 -116.88 -82.14
C ARG A 646 -70.31 -117.76 -81.34
N ALA A 647 -70.55 -117.96 -80.03
CA ALA A 647 -69.99 -119.01 -79.17
C ALA A 647 -70.68 -119.08 -77.76
N GLY A 648 -71.75 -119.87 -77.61
CA GLY A 648 -72.21 -120.55 -76.38
C GLY A 648 -72.72 -119.78 -75.14
N GLY A 649 -74.05 -119.58 -75.04
CA GLY A 649 -74.95 -119.98 -73.91
C GLY A 649 -74.72 -119.63 -72.41
N SER A 650 -75.76 -119.02 -71.80
CA SER A 650 -76.24 -119.01 -70.37
C SER A 650 -75.58 -118.02 -69.36
N ALA A 651 -76.24 -116.93 -68.89
CA ALA A 651 -77.32 -116.74 -67.87
C ALA A 651 -76.80 -116.70 -66.40
N GLY A 652 -77.13 -115.81 -65.43
CA GLY A 652 -78.00 -114.62 -65.27
C GLY A 652 -78.23 -114.30 -63.76
N GLY A 653 -78.48 -113.01 -63.39
CA GLY A 653 -79.26 -112.42 -62.24
C GLY A 653 -78.80 -112.61 -60.77
N SER A 654 -79.14 -111.78 -59.77
CA SER A 654 -79.89 -110.49 -59.64
C SER A 654 -80.14 -110.12 -58.14
N ALA A 655 -80.19 -108.81 -57.81
CA ALA A 655 -81.08 -108.10 -56.83
C ALA A 655 -81.04 -108.45 -55.32
N ASP A 656 -81.34 -107.60 -54.32
CA ASP A 656 -81.99 -106.27 -54.11
C ASP A 656 -81.48 -105.77 -52.72
N ASP A 657 -81.02 -104.52 -52.57
CA ASP A 657 -81.72 -103.30 -52.08
C ASP A 657 -81.83 -103.15 -50.52
N PRO A 658 -81.66 -101.92 -49.95
CA PRO A 658 -81.30 -101.63 -48.54
C PRO A 658 -82.48 -100.91 -47.82
N PRO A 659 -82.38 -99.79 -47.04
CA PRO A 659 -81.40 -99.25 -46.06
C PRO A 659 -82.08 -98.82 -44.72
N ALA A 660 -81.31 -98.23 -43.80
CA ALA A 660 -81.63 -97.01 -42.98
C ALA A 660 -80.60 -96.91 -41.83
N GLY A 661 -79.84 -95.82 -41.68
CA GLY A 661 -80.19 -94.61 -40.92
C GLY A 661 -79.46 -94.64 -39.57
N GLY A 662 -78.44 -93.82 -39.32
CA GLY A 662 -78.57 -92.51 -38.69
C GLY A 662 -77.88 -92.52 -37.30
N ALA A 663 -77.26 -91.38 -36.94
CA ALA A 663 -76.54 -91.08 -35.70
C ALA A 663 -75.15 -91.72 -35.48
#